data_AF-A0A0D7BHX3-F1
#
_entry.id   AF-A0A0D7BHX3-F1
#
_cell.length_a   1.000
_cell.length_b   1.000
_cell.length_c   1.000
_cell.angle_alpha   90.00
_cell.angle_beta   90.00
_cell.angle_gamma   90.00
#
_symmetry.space_group_name_H-M   'P 1'
#
loop_
_entity.id
_entity.type
_entity.pdbx_description
1 polymer ?
#
loop_
_entity_poly.entity_id
_entity_poly.type
_entity_poly.pdbx_seq_one_letter_code
_entity_poly.pdbx_strand_id
1 'polypeptide(L)'
;MEFFSQTYTALRGPQGVPQSATETIARLSDRLSPATLLSDRRASVLALKGLVRDWKQDVGDRALPGLLEVLYNDAEVDADIGKAVLETLTQLCEMDENSELGSKYTDAILATEKAVHVLFGLLADNTFYTRFATLQFLSALLQNRRQVVQGYFLTASSGATSMVAVLEDQREIIRNEGISVVQSLITNSPDIQKILAFQGAFERLFNTIRQEGGVEGGAVAREALACVDALLRFNSSNQSYFRETGIPPALCTLLSFAPNISFQEPPPQEFALQFWDTPKLNNASYVVAIVGMLLGSKGGSEQEVVTFTRFLVELSLASNAPTPLKTQALQLLPANLAFPLSSVIITPYMPVPETNGEEWDRLEPASALDALVELALHGEYNGLYDDKKSKNGLEIRAAAANVFENFVKPDNVKEAIVNAMLTIEGSEPPPATPLLRALVAPHSSSSAGITSTHMACILFAHLIRSSPEAKKAARQIIPKVAPIPATPGGGSFFVPADGAPPPTPEPEEEDDDDDMQTILQILNENLSLAFLSRSHVNNSDRESREWERLIIGYLTLLSQWLWDDAPSVTEFLNAGGMAVLVEPINHITDVESVVPCMCAFLLGVCYEFNREPGEITRQSTHTILQRLGIDALVGCVSRLREDDRFKTVGPDTSVYTYPPPSLVAAPGQQPKEPEGEIWFDWAFIDFWKSNYFTVQRGLGMEPDKLSTSSAQSAETIMLISSLRETIRKQSEEIAALQAQLKASSSSSDEVASLTTQLSAQAAQVVAQAETIGKLNKELDEANDKVKEGEKEQEDVLVLLDEMSEKRRRDKAKMREAGMDVSEDEGGDDDDEDDEDNE
;
A
#
# COMPACT_ATOMS: atom_id res chain seq x y z
N MET A 1 55.18 7.76 16.99
CA MET A 1 56.15 8.73 16.43
C MET A 1 56.42 8.51 14.94
N GLU A 2 56.41 7.27 14.44
CA GLU A 2 56.65 6.99 13.01
C GLU A 2 55.60 7.57 12.06
N PHE A 3 54.31 7.54 12.40
CA PHE A 3 53.23 8.14 11.59
C PHE A 3 53.50 9.61 11.25
N PHE A 4 53.75 10.44 12.26
CA PHE A 4 54.08 11.86 12.05
C PHE A 4 55.35 12.04 11.22
N SER A 5 56.34 11.15 11.36
CA SER A 5 57.58 11.23 10.57
C SER A 5 57.36 10.87 9.09
N GLN A 6 56.53 9.88 8.79
CA GLN A 6 56.25 9.43 7.43
C GLN A 6 55.36 10.44 6.69
N THR A 7 54.31 10.96 7.35
CA THR A 7 53.46 12.02 6.79
C THR A 7 54.24 13.33 6.60
N TYR A 8 55.09 13.70 7.57
CA TYR A 8 55.95 14.89 7.46
C TYR A 8 56.98 14.78 6.32
N THR A 9 57.49 13.58 6.05
CA THR A 9 58.40 13.34 4.92
C THR A 9 57.65 13.40 3.58
N ALA A 10 56.41 12.92 3.53
CA ALA A 10 55.55 13.00 2.35
C ALA A 10 55.15 14.45 2.00
N LEU A 11 55.03 15.32 3.00
CA LEU A 11 54.64 16.73 2.86
C LEU A 11 55.81 17.66 2.50
N ARG A 12 57.07 17.18 2.46
CA ARG A 12 58.23 17.99 2.06
C ARG A 12 58.43 17.96 0.54
N GLY A 13 58.43 19.15 -0.07
CA GLY A 13 58.88 19.34 -1.46
C GLY A 13 60.33 18.92 -1.67
N PRO A 14 60.78 18.76 -2.92
CA PRO A 14 62.20 18.55 -3.18
C PRO A 14 62.96 19.76 -2.59
N GLN A 15 63.93 19.50 -1.71
CA GLN A 15 64.72 20.51 -0.98
C GLN A 15 64.01 21.30 0.14
N GLY A 16 62.82 20.87 0.59
CA GLY A 16 62.18 21.46 1.80
C GLY A 16 61.39 22.75 1.57
N VAL A 17 61.05 23.07 0.31
CA VAL A 17 60.16 24.19 -0.06
C VAL A 17 58.69 23.84 0.27
N PRO A 18 57.86 24.80 0.74
CA PRO A 18 56.43 24.58 0.95
C PRO A 18 55.73 24.15 -0.35
N GLN A 19 55.01 23.03 -0.31
CA GLN A 19 54.26 22.50 -1.46
C GLN A 19 52.84 23.07 -1.49
N SER A 20 52.27 23.18 -2.70
CA SER A 20 50.84 23.44 -2.85
C SER A 20 50.02 22.21 -2.39
N ALA A 21 48.77 22.44 -1.97
CA ALA A 21 47.85 21.37 -1.61
C ALA A 21 47.67 20.38 -2.78
N THR A 22 47.51 20.91 -4.00
CA THR A 22 47.35 20.16 -5.23
C THR A 22 48.56 19.27 -5.57
N GLU A 23 49.80 19.74 -5.39
CA GLU A 23 51.02 18.92 -5.56
C GLU A 23 51.15 17.84 -4.49
N THR A 24 50.76 18.18 -3.25
CA THR A 24 50.74 17.25 -2.13
C THR A 24 49.79 16.09 -2.41
N ILE A 25 48.56 16.40 -2.83
CA ILE A 25 47.53 15.41 -3.19
C ILE A 25 48.02 14.51 -4.33
N ALA A 26 48.65 15.07 -5.36
CA ALA A 26 49.20 14.29 -6.47
C ALA A 26 50.24 13.26 -6.00
N ARG A 27 51.19 13.65 -5.14
CA ARG A 27 52.19 12.73 -4.58
C ARG A 27 51.59 11.66 -3.69
N LEU A 28 50.58 12.01 -2.90
CA LEU A 28 49.86 11.04 -2.07
C LEU A 28 49.08 10.04 -2.94
N SER A 29 48.51 10.51 -4.05
CA SER A 29 47.83 9.66 -5.04
C SER A 29 48.79 8.68 -5.72
N ASP A 30 49.97 9.13 -6.16
CA ASP A 30 50.99 8.25 -6.77
C ASP A 30 51.39 7.10 -5.83
N ARG A 31 51.39 7.38 -4.51
CA ARG A 31 51.71 6.40 -3.48
C ARG A 31 50.64 5.34 -3.26
N LEU A 32 49.42 5.50 -3.79
CA LEU A 32 48.34 4.50 -3.70
C LEU A 32 48.54 3.32 -4.67
N SER A 33 49.55 3.38 -5.55
CA SER A 33 49.87 2.29 -6.48
C SER A 33 50.10 0.95 -5.76
N PRO A 34 49.63 -0.20 -6.30
CA PRO A 34 49.89 -1.52 -5.71
C PRO A 34 51.39 -1.85 -5.50
N ALA A 35 52.29 -1.18 -6.24
CA ALA A 35 53.74 -1.38 -6.14
C ALA A 35 54.38 -0.76 -4.87
N THR A 36 53.66 0.09 -4.12
CA THR A 36 54.17 0.68 -2.88
C THR A 36 53.98 -0.26 -1.69
N LEU A 37 54.61 0.04 -0.55
CA LEU A 37 54.39 -0.74 0.68
C LEU A 37 53.01 -0.42 1.26
N LEU A 38 52.31 -1.43 1.80
CA LEU A 38 50.99 -1.27 2.43
C LEU A 38 50.99 -0.17 3.52
N SER A 39 52.06 -0.10 4.32
CA SER A 39 52.22 0.94 5.35
C SER A 39 52.29 2.36 4.76
N ASP A 40 52.95 2.54 3.62
CA ASP A 40 53.02 3.81 2.90
C ASP A 40 51.69 4.16 2.22
N ARG A 41 50.98 3.17 1.66
CA ARG A 41 49.60 3.37 1.14
C ARG A 41 48.67 3.83 2.25
N ARG A 42 48.67 3.14 3.38
CA ARG A 42 47.84 3.49 4.55
C ARG A 42 48.10 4.90 5.05
N ALA A 43 49.38 5.29 5.18
CA ALA A 43 49.74 6.66 5.56
C ALA A 43 49.24 7.69 4.54
N SER A 44 49.26 7.34 3.25
CA SER A 44 48.80 8.22 2.17
C SER A 44 47.28 8.39 2.17
N VAL A 45 46.52 7.30 2.36
CA VAL A 45 45.05 7.34 2.49
C VAL A 45 44.64 8.18 3.70
N LEU A 46 45.28 8.02 4.86
CA LEU A 46 45.00 8.82 6.05
C LEU A 46 45.27 10.31 5.84
N ALA A 47 46.34 10.65 5.11
CA ALA A 47 46.63 12.04 4.75
C ALA A 47 45.57 12.61 3.79
N LEU A 48 45.17 11.83 2.78
CA LEU A 48 44.11 12.22 1.84
C LEU A 48 42.77 12.41 2.55
N LYS A 49 42.40 11.54 3.49
CA LYS A 49 41.20 11.70 4.33
C LYS A 49 41.16 13.06 5.02
N GLY A 50 42.29 13.51 5.58
CA GLY A 50 42.38 14.82 6.22
C GLY A 50 42.25 16.00 5.24
N LEU A 51 42.62 15.81 3.98
CA LEU A 51 42.58 16.82 2.93
C LEU A 51 41.21 16.92 2.23
N VAL A 52 40.39 15.85 2.23
CA VAL A 52 39.08 15.84 1.56
C VAL A 52 38.17 16.97 2.05
N ARG A 53 38.20 17.30 3.35
CA ARG A 53 37.34 18.36 3.91
C ARG A 53 37.57 19.72 3.26
N ASP A 54 38.83 20.10 3.06
CA ASP A 54 39.20 21.44 2.61
C ASP A 54 39.50 21.48 1.09
N TRP A 55 39.82 20.32 0.49
CA TRP A 55 40.27 20.17 -0.91
C TRP A 55 39.53 19.05 -1.65
N LYS A 56 38.23 18.89 -1.39
CA LYS A 56 37.37 17.81 -1.93
C LYS A 56 37.53 17.60 -3.43
N GLN A 57 37.51 18.70 -4.21
CA GLN A 57 37.63 18.63 -5.67
C GLN A 57 38.98 18.07 -6.11
N ASP A 58 40.07 18.59 -5.56
CA ASP A 58 41.42 18.15 -5.93
C ASP A 58 41.68 16.69 -5.54
N VAL A 59 41.18 16.27 -4.37
CA VAL A 59 41.30 14.87 -3.92
C VAL A 59 40.46 13.96 -4.83
N GLY A 60 39.21 14.31 -5.11
CA GLY A 60 38.35 13.48 -5.94
C GLY A 60 38.82 13.39 -7.40
N ASP A 61 39.32 14.49 -7.98
CA ASP A 61 39.77 14.51 -9.38
C ASP A 61 41.10 13.76 -9.59
N ARG A 62 41.96 13.67 -8.56
CA ARG A 62 43.32 13.09 -8.68
C ARG A 62 43.49 11.73 -8.02
N ALA A 63 42.92 11.54 -6.83
CA ALA A 63 43.19 10.37 -5.99
C ALA A 63 42.10 9.29 -6.08
N LEU A 64 40.91 9.59 -6.61
CA LEU A 64 39.80 8.63 -6.66
C LEU A 64 40.16 7.28 -7.32
N PRO A 65 40.85 7.22 -8.48
CA PRO A 65 41.25 5.94 -9.06
C PRO A 65 42.15 5.12 -8.14
N GLY A 66 43.11 5.76 -7.47
CA GLY A 66 44.00 5.10 -6.51
C GLY A 66 43.27 4.65 -5.24
N LEU A 67 42.31 5.45 -4.75
CA LEU A 67 41.46 5.08 -3.62
C LEU A 67 40.58 3.86 -3.96
N LEU A 68 40.07 3.76 -5.18
CA LEU A 68 39.34 2.58 -5.64
C LEU A 68 40.23 1.34 -5.71
N GLU A 69 41.46 1.45 -6.20
CA GLU A 69 42.41 0.32 -6.18
C GLU A 69 42.74 -0.13 -4.75
N VAL A 70 42.87 0.79 -3.79
CA VAL A 70 43.03 0.44 -2.38
C VAL A 70 41.78 -0.26 -1.83
N LEU A 71 40.57 0.23 -2.16
CA LEU A 71 39.32 -0.43 -1.79
C LEU A 71 39.27 -1.88 -2.31
N TYR A 72 39.69 -2.10 -3.56
CA TYR A 72 39.61 -3.41 -4.21
C TYR A 72 40.63 -4.42 -3.72
N ASN A 73 41.85 -3.97 -3.40
CA ASN A 73 42.98 -4.87 -3.17
C ASN A 73 43.41 -4.95 -1.69
N ASP A 74 43.20 -3.89 -0.91
CA ASP A 74 43.76 -3.78 0.44
C ASP A 74 42.70 -3.79 1.55
N ALA A 75 41.47 -3.35 1.27
CA ALA A 75 40.46 -3.14 2.31
C ALA A 75 40.03 -4.43 3.04
N GLU A 76 40.03 -5.58 2.35
CA GLU A 76 39.77 -6.89 2.95
C GLU A 76 40.99 -7.43 3.71
N VAL A 77 42.20 -7.01 3.33
CA VAL A 77 43.47 -7.54 3.85
C VAL A 77 43.90 -6.83 5.14
N ASP A 78 43.69 -5.52 5.23
CA ASP A 78 44.06 -4.71 6.39
C ASP A 78 42.92 -3.77 6.79
N ALA A 79 42.40 -3.96 8.01
CA ALA A 79 41.25 -3.23 8.51
C ALA A 79 41.53 -1.72 8.70
N ASP A 80 42.76 -1.32 9.00
CA ASP A 80 43.10 0.09 9.23
C ASP A 80 43.05 0.89 7.92
N ILE A 81 43.65 0.36 6.85
CA ILE A 81 43.56 0.97 5.52
C ILE A 81 42.14 0.85 4.93
N GLY A 82 41.47 -0.28 5.15
CA GLY A 82 40.08 -0.50 4.75
C GLY A 82 39.14 0.54 5.33
N LYS A 83 39.21 0.76 6.65
CA LYS A 83 38.47 1.84 7.32
C LYS A 83 38.81 3.21 6.73
N ALA A 84 40.11 3.52 6.59
CA ALA A 84 40.55 4.83 6.14
C ALA A 84 40.07 5.14 4.71
N VAL A 85 40.09 4.17 3.80
CA VAL A 85 39.63 4.36 2.42
C VAL A 85 38.12 4.52 2.35
N LEU A 86 37.35 3.73 3.11
CA LEU A 86 35.89 3.83 3.17
C LEU A 86 35.44 5.20 3.69
N GLU A 87 36.06 5.69 4.77
CA GLU A 87 35.75 7.02 5.32
C GLU A 87 36.14 8.15 4.35
N THR A 88 37.26 7.99 3.62
CA THR A 88 37.70 8.97 2.60
C THR A 88 36.71 9.04 1.44
N LEU A 89 36.28 7.88 0.93
CA LEU A 89 35.31 7.79 -0.16
C LEU A 89 33.92 8.30 0.26
N THR A 90 33.50 8.03 1.50
CA THR A 90 32.25 8.57 2.06
C THR A 90 32.25 10.09 2.06
N GLN A 91 33.33 10.73 2.55
CA GLN A 91 33.46 12.19 2.55
C GLN A 91 33.50 12.80 1.14
N LEU A 92 34.06 12.09 0.15
CA LEU A 92 34.01 12.52 -1.25
C LEU A 92 32.58 12.50 -1.80
N CYS A 93 31.75 11.54 -1.35
CA CYS A 93 30.37 11.36 -1.79
C CYS A 93 29.34 12.19 -1.00
N GLU A 94 29.71 12.79 0.14
CA GLU A 94 28.79 13.66 0.91
C GLU A 94 28.21 14.77 0.02
N MET A 95 26.90 14.99 0.10
CA MET A 95 26.23 16.06 -0.65
C MET A 95 26.40 17.39 0.06
N ASP A 96 26.88 18.40 -0.65
CA ASP A 96 26.97 19.78 -0.16
C ASP A 96 25.87 20.62 -0.82
N GLU A 97 25.13 21.44 -0.06
CA GLU A 97 24.02 22.26 -0.58
C GLU A 97 24.42 23.18 -1.74
N ASN A 98 25.70 23.55 -1.81
CA ASN A 98 26.25 24.48 -2.78
C ASN A 98 27.13 23.80 -3.86
N SER A 99 27.20 22.46 -3.91
CA SER A 99 28.13 21.77 -4.81
C SER A 99 27.65 20.41 -5.28
N GLU A 100 27.71 20.17 -6.59
CA GLU A 100 27.39 18.87 -7.21
C GLU A 100 28.54 17.86 -7.14
N LEU A 101 29.64 18.18 -6.45
CA LEU A 101 30.83 17.32 -6.37
C LEU A 101 30.53 15.94 -5.76
N GLY A 102 29.71 15.87 -4.71
CA GLY A 102 29.32 14.60 -4.09
C GLY A 102 28.63 13.64 -5.06
N SER A 103 27.71 14.17 -5.88
CA SER A 103 27.05 13.40 -6.93
C SER A 103 28.03 13.01 -8.05
N LYS A 104 28.90 13.93 -8.49
CA LYS A 104 29.95 13.64 -9.49
C LYS A 104 30.82 12.45 -9.08
N TYR A 105 31.33 12.44 -7.85
CA TYR A 105 32.20 11.36 -7.38
C TYR A 105 31.43 10.07 -7.12
N THR A 106 30.17 10.16 -6.68
CA THR A 106 29.28 9.00 -6.61
C THR A 106 29.11 8.35 -7.99
N ASP A 107 28.85 9.14 -9.03
CA ASP A 107 28.70 8.64 -10.40
C ASP A 107 29.98 7.99 -10.91
N ALA A 108 31.14 8.56 -10.57
CA ALA A 108 32.43 7.97 -10.93
C ALA A 108 32.69 6.63 -10.22
N ILE A 109 32.34 6.50 -8.94
CA ILE A 109 32.47 5.25 -8.17
C ILE A 109 31.50 4.18 -8.69
N LEU A 110 30.27 4.59 -9.01
CA LEU A 110 29.21 3.73 -9.53
C LEU A 110 29.26 3.54 -11.05
N ALA A 111 30.36 3.89 -11.71
CA ALA A 111 30.55 3.62 -13.13
C ALA A 111 30.58 2.11 -13.45
N THR A 112 30.91 1.27 -12.46
CA THR A 112 30.91 -0.19 -12.57
C THR A 112 30.34 -0.81 -11.28
N GLU A 113 29.88 -2.06 -11.37
CA GLU A 113 29.35 -2.79 -10.20
C GLU A 113 30.42 -3.20 -9.17
N LYS A 114 31.70 -3.18 -9.56
CA LYS A 114 32.82 -3.71 -8.77
C LYS A 114 32.91 -3.10 -7.37
N ALA A 115 32.77 -1.77 -7.25
CA ALA A 115 32.81 -1.10 -5.95
C ALA A 115 31.70 -1.60 -5.02
N VAL A 116 30.47 -1.64 -5.50
CA VAL A 116 29.32 -2.11 -4.71
C VAL A 116 29.45 -3.59 -4.35
N HIS A 117 29.93 -4.44 -5.26
CA HIS A 117 30.19 -5.86 -4.99
C HIS A 117 31.23 -6.05 -3.90
N VAL A 118 32.34 -5.30 -3.95
CA VAL A 118 33.38 -5.33 -2.91
C VAL A 118 32.82 -4.87 -1.57
N LEU A 119 32.01 -3.80 -1.53
CA LEU A 119 31.39 -3.34 -0.29
C LEU A 119 30.51 -4.43 0.34
N PHE A 120 29.68 -5.13 -0.44
CA PHE A 120 28.90 -6.25 0.09
C PHE A 120 29.76 -7.45 0.51
N GLY A 121 30.91 -7.66 -0.14
CA GLY A 121 31.93 -8.62 0.30
C GLY A 121 32.53 -8.26 1.66
N LEU A 122 32.91 -7.00 1.86
CA LEU A 122 33.51 -6.51 3.11
C LEU A 122 32.56 -6.61 4.32
N LEU A 123 31.25 -6.65 4.11
CA LEU A 123 30.30 -6.91 5.19
C LEU A 123 30.44 -8.31 5.80
N ALA A 124 31.00 -9.29 5.06
CA ALA A 124 31.29 -10.61 5.60
C ALA A 124 32.41 -10.58 6.67
N ASP A 125 33.29 -9.58 6.66
CA ASP A 125 34.33 -9.40 7.69
C ASP A 125 33.69 -8.99 9.02
N ASN A 126 34.07 -9.69 10.11
CA ASN A 126 33.58 -9.43 11.46
C ASN A 126 34.27 -8.25 12.16
N THR A 127 35.25 -7.60 11.53
CA THR A 127 35.93 -6.43 12.07
C THR A 127 34.98 -5.24 12.19
N PHE A 128 34.82 -4.71 13.40
CA PHE A 128 33.83 -3.68 13.71
C PHE A 128 33.94 -2.43 12.81
N TYR A 129 35.13 -1.86 12.71
CA TYR A 129 35.31 -0.59 12.01
C TYR A 129 35.17 -0.72 10.49
N THR A 130 35.67 -1.81 9.90
CA THR A 130 35.49 -2.09 8.46
C THR A 130 34.02 -2.24 8.15
N ARG A 131 33.29 -3.09 8.90
CA ARG A 131 31.86 -3.32 8.69
C ARG A 131 31.04 -2.04 8.86
N PHE A 132 31.28 -1.28 9.93
CA PHE A 132 30.55 -0.02 10.16
C PHE A 132 30.82 1.02 9.06
N ALA A 133 32.09 1.24 8.69
CA ALA A 133 32.44 2.19 7.63
C ALA A 133 31.88 1.76 6.27
N THR A 134 31.81 0.46 5.99
CA THR A 134 31.18 -0.08 4.79
C THR A 134 29.68 0.21 4.76
N LEU A 135 28.97 0.01 5.88
CA LEU A 135 27.54 0.32 5.99
C LEU A 135 27.27 1.82 5.80
N GLN A 136 28.06 2.69 6.44
CA GLN A 136 27.95 4.14 6.27
C GLN A 136 28.18 4.57 4.82
N PHE A 137 29.16 3.97 4.16
CA PHE A 137 29.43 4.28 2.77
C PHE A 137 28.32 3.79 1.84
N LEU A 138 27.78 2.59 2.06
CA LEU A 138 26.61 2.08 1.35
C LEU A 138 25.38 3.00 1.56
N SER A 139 25.14 3.46 2.79
CA SER A 139 24.10 4.45 3.10
C SER A 139 24.25 5.71 2.25
N ALA A 140 25.46 6.29 2.16
CA ALA A 140 25.73 7.47 1.34
C ALA A 140 25.48 7.21 -0.16
N LEU A 141 25.93 6.07 -0.69
CA LEU A 141 25.70 5.70 -2.09
C LEU A 141 24.21 5.50 -2.40
N LEU A 142 23.45 4.87 -1.48
CA LEU A 142 22.02 4.66 -1.61
C LEU A 142 21.22 5.96 -1.55
N GLN A 143 21.66 6.94 -0.75
CA GLN A 143 21.05 8.28 -0.73
C GLN A 143 21.26 9.00 -2.06
N ASN A 144 22.47 8.91 -2.63
CA ASN A 144 22.83 9.65 -3.84
C ASN A 144 22.30 9.01 -5.14
N ARG A 145 22.38 7.68 -5.26
CA ARG A 145 22.10 6.90 -6.49
C ARG A 145 21.46 5.54 -6.19
N ARG A 146 20.35 5.54 -5.43
CA ARG A 146 19.63 4.33 -4.98
C ARG A 146 19.45 3.27 -6.07
N GLN A 147 18.88 3.64 -7.21
CA GLN A 147 18.52 2.70 -8.27
C GLN A 147 19.73 1.96 -8.86
N VAL A 148 20.88 2.65 -8.96
CA VAL A 148 22.12 2.05 -9.49
C VAL A 148 22.69 1.05 -8.48
N VAL A 149 22.75 1.44 -7.20
CA VAL A 149 23.22 0.55 -6.12
C VAL A 149 22.30 -0.66 -5.96
N GLN A 150 20.98 -0.48 -6.06
CA GLN A 150 20.00 -1.57 -6.07
C GLN A 150 20.23 -2.52 -7.26
N GLY A 151 20.49 -2.00 -8.46
CA GLY A 151 20.83 -2.80 -9.63
C GLY A 151 22.07 -3.67 -9.40
N TYR A 152 23.12 -3.10 -8.80
CA TYR A 152 24.35 -3.84 -8.48
C TYR A 152 24.20 -4.80 -7.30
N PHE A 153 23.30 -4.53 -6.35
CA PHE A 153 22.96 -5.49 -5.30
C PHE A 153 22.35 -6.77 -5.89
N LEU A 154 21.50 -6.65 -6.92
CA LEU A 154 20.86 -7.80 -7.57
C LEU A 154 21.85 -8.72 -8.30
N THR A 155 23.01 -8.19 -8.71
CA THR A 155 24.08 -8.97 -9.36
C THR A 155 25.17 -9.45 -8.39
N ALA A 156 25.18 -8.95 -7.15
CA ALA A 156 26.17 -9.31 -6.15
C ALA A 156 25.89 -10.71 -5.55
N SER A 157 26.78 -11.66 -5.78
CA SER A 157 26.63 -13.06 -5.32
C SER A 157 26.53 -13.22 -3.80
N SER A 158 27.19 -12.33 -3.04
CA SER A 158 27.18 -12.32 -1.57
C SER A 158 26.26 -11.26 -0.95
N GLY A 159 25.65 -10.39 -1.76
CA GLY A 159 24.92 -9.21 -1.30
C GLY A 159 23.86 -9.52 -0.25
N ALA A 160 22.92 -10.39 -0.59
CA ALA A 160 21.81 -10.76 0.29
C ALA A 160 22.29 -11.45 1.58
N THR A 161 23.17 -12.45 1.44
CA THR A 161 23.71 -13.22 2.58
C THR A 161 24.46 -12.34 3.56
N SER A 162 25.33 -11.44 3.06
CA SER A 162 26.07 -10.50 3.89
C SER A 162 25.13 -9.53 4.61
N MET A 163 24.13 -8.97 3.91
CA MET A 163 23.17 -8.04 4.53
C MET A 163 22.35 -8.70 5.64
N VAL A 164 21.88 -9.93 5.44
CA VAL A 164 21.15 -10.67 6.49
C VAL A 164 22.05 -11.01 7.67
N ALA A 165 23.33 -11.36 7.43
CA ALA A 165 24.28 -11.61 8.51
C ALA A 165 24.53 -10.36 9.38
N VAL A 166 24.54 -9.16 8.78
CA VAL A 166 24.65 -7.89 9.52
C VAL A 166 23.45 -7.67 10.46
N LEU A 167 22.24 -8.11 10.08
CA LEU A 167 21.05 -8.01 10.94
C LEU A 167 21.15 -8.90 12.19
N GLU A 168 22.09 -9.85 12.24
CA GLU A 168 22.35 -10.71 13.42
C GLU A 168 23.56 -10.28 14.23
N ASP A 169 24.19 -9.17 13.87
CA ASP A 169 25.38 -8.69 14.57
C ASP A 169 25.06 -8.41 16.05
N GLN A 170 25.87 -8.96 16.94
CA GLN A 170 25.69 -8.79 18.39
C GLN A 170 25.96 -7.35 18.84
N ARG A 171 26.63 -6.55 18.00
CA ARG A 171 26.94 -5.15 18.29
C ARG A 171 25.82 -4.29 17.74
N GLU A 172 25.02 -3.73 18.65
CA GLU A 172 23.82 -2.93 18.32
C GLU A 172 24.09 -1.85 17.27
N ILE A 173 25.23 -1.15 17.36
CA ILE A 173 25.62 -0.09 16.40
C ILE A 173 25.66 -0.62 14.96
N ILE A 174 26.21 -1.82 14.75
CA ILE A 174 26.30 -2.45 13.42
C ILE A 174 24.93 -2.92 12.96
N ARG A 175 24.20 -3.60 13.85
CA ARG A 175 22.87 -4.15 13.56
C ARG A 175 21.90 -3.05 13.15
N ASN A 176 21.87 -1.94 13.90
CA ASN A 176 20.96 -0.83 13.66
C ASN A 176 21.29 -0.09 12.35
N GLU A 177 22.58 0.16 12.08
CA GLU A 177 23.00 0.71 10.78
C GLU A 177 22.64 -0.25 9.63
N GLY A 178 22.78 -1.56 9.86
CA GLY A 178 22.33 -2.59 8.93
C GLY A 178 20.84 -2.52 8.61
N ILE A 179 19.98 -2.34 9.61
CA ILE A 179 18.53 -2.15 9.42
C ILE A 179 18.25 -0.91 8.54
N SER A 180 18.94 0.20 8.80
CA SER A 180 18.83 1.43 8.00
C SER A 180 19.24 1.23 6.53
N VAL A 181 20.35 0.54 6.29
CA VAL A 181 20.82 0.19 4.94
C VAL A 181 19.81 -0.72 4.24
N VAL A 182 19.26 -1.73 4.94
CA VAL A 182 18.23 -2.62 4.38
C VAL A 182 16.98 -1.84 3.97
N GLN A 183 16.47 -0.93 4.83
CA GLN A 183 15.33 -0.08 4.50
C GLN A 183 15.58 0.75 3.23
N SER A 184 16.78 1.32 3.10
CA SER A 184 17.20 2.08 1.92
C SER A 184 17.29 1.19 0.66
N LEU A 185 17.78 -0.05 0.80
CA LEU A 185 17.88 -1.04 -0.28
C LEU A 185 16.52 -1.53 -0.78
N ILE A 186 15.56 -1.80 0.10
CA ILE A 186 14.26 -2.36 -0.28
C ILE A 186 13.27 -1.31 -0.82
N THR A 187 13.52 -0.03 -0.56
CA THR A 187 12.60 1.05 -0.95
C THR A 187 12.35 1.04 -2.46
N ASN A 188 11.07 0.89 -2.86
CA ASN A 188 10.61 0.80 -4.24
C ASN A 188 11.25 -0.34 -5.06
N SER A 189 11.70 -1.43 -4.42
CA SER A 189 12.29 -2.58 -5.11
C SER A 189 11.70 -3.91 -4.63
N PRO A 190 10.64 -4.43 -5.29
CA PRO A 190 10.01 -5.69 -4.90
C PRO A 190 10.92 -6.91 -5.06
N ASP A 191 11.89 -6.85 -5.98
CA ASP A 191 12.85 -7.94 -6.19
C ASP A 191 13.83 -8.05 -5.02
N ILE A 192 14.35 -6.92 -4.53
CA ILE A 192 15.23 -6.90 -3.35
C ILE A 192 14.46 -7.31 -2.09
N GLN A 193 13.22 -6.83 -1.93
CA GLN A 193 12.34 -7.27 -0.84
C GLN A 193 12.19 -8.79 -0.82
N LYS A 194 11.95 -9.43 -1.98
CA LYS A 194 11.82 -10.90 -2.09
C LYS A 194 13.13 -11.61 -1.74
N ILE A 195 14.24 -11.16 -2.31
CA ILE A 195 15.55 -11.77 -2.08
C ILE A 195 15.92 -11.75 -0.59
N LEU A 196 15.76 -10.61 0.07
CA LEU A 196 16.08 -10.49 1.51
C LEU A 196 15.09 -11.28 2.38
N ALA A 197 13.81 -11.29 2.03
CA ALA A 197 12.82 -12.11 2.73
C ALA A 197 13.17 -13.61 2.68
N PHE A 198 13.46 -14.16 1.49
CA PHE A 198 13.83 -15.57 1.33
C PHE A 198 15.17 -15.93 1.96
N GLN A 199 16.04 -14.94 2.19
CA GLN A 199 17.29 -15.13 2.91
C GLN A 199 17.10 -15.12 4.45
N GLY A 200 15.86 -14.94 4.95
CA GLY A 200 15.51 -15.02 6.36
C GLY A 200 15.56 -13.68 7.11
N ALA A 201 15.41 -12.55 6.41
CA ALA A 201 15.42 -11.23 7.05
C ALA A 201 14.30 -11.04 8.09
N PHE A 202 13.13 -11.64 7.87
CA PHE A 202 11.99 -11.51 8.80
C PHE A 202 12.32 -12.06 10.19
N GLU A 203 12.91 -13.24 10.26
CA GLU A 203 13.30 -13.89 11.50
C GLU A 203 14.36 -13.07 12.25
N ARG A 204 15.32 -12.49 11.53
CA ARG A 204 16.39 -11.68 12.16
C ARG A 204 15.84 -10.38 12.73
N LEU A 205 14.99 -9.70 11.98
CA LEU A 205 14.30 -8.48 12.43
C LEU A 205 13.37 -8.79 13.61
N PHE A 206 12.62 -9.88 13.56
CA PHE A 206 11.70 -10.25 14.64
C PHE A 206 12.41 -10.69 15.91
N ASN A 207 13.56 -11.36 15.79
CA ASN A 207 14.43 -11.64 16.93
C ASN A 207 14.95 -10.35 17.57
N THR A 208 15.32 -9.35 16.76
CA THR A 208 15.69 -8.02 17.26
C THR A 208 14.54 -7.39 18.04
N ILE A 209 13.33 -7.37 17.47
CA ILE A 209 12.12 -6.84 18.14
C ILE A 209 11.90 -7.53 19.49
N ARG A 210 12.02 -8.86 19.56
CA ARG A 210 11.86 -9.62 20.82
C ARG A 210 12.96 -9.32 21.84
N GLN A 211 14.21 -9.21 21.42
CA GLN A 211 15.35 -8.92 22.31
C GLN A 211 15.25 -7.52 22.93
N GLU A 212 14.72 -6.56 22.19
CA GLU A 212 14.49 -5.19 22.67
C GLU A 212 13.24 -5.07 23.57
N GLY A 213 12.47 -6.14 23.80
CA GLY A 213 11.25 -6.09 24.62
C GLY A 213 9.97 -5.80 23.85
N GLY A 214 9.93 -6.07 22.55
CA GLY A 214 8.73 -5.95 21.73
C GLY A 214 8.37 -4.48 21.45
N VAL A 215 7.11 -4.12 21.69
CA VAL A 215 6.65 -2.73 21.49
C VAL A 215 7.29 -1.74 22.48
N GLU A 216 7.82 -2.21 23.60
CA GLU A 216 8.52 -1.38 24.60
C GLU A 216 9.97 -1.07 24.21
N GLY A 217 10.50 -1.68 23.14
CA GLY A 217 11.92 -1.64 22.76
C GLY A 217 12.43 -0.35 22.10
N GLY A 218 11.77 0.77 22.36
CA GLY A 218 12.20 2.10 21.91
C GLY A 218 12.42 2.21 20.39
N ALA A 219 13.46 2.95 20.00
CA ALA A 219 13.74 3.26 18.58
C ALA A 219 14.26 2.07 17.77
N VAL A 220 14.96 1.12 18.39
CA VAL A 220 15.50 -0.05 17.70
C VAL A 220 14.37 -0.99 17.28
N ALA A 221 13.44 -1.29 18.20
CA ALA A 221 12.24 -2.04 17.87
C ALA A 221 11.40 -1.34 16.79
N ARG A 222 11.30 -0.01 16.85
CA ARG A 222 10.63 0.81 15.82
C ARG A 222 11.23 0.60 14.43
N GLU A 223 12.54 0.70 14.30
CA GLU A 223 13.24 0.57 13.02
C GLU A 223 13.13 -0.85 12.46
N ALA A 224 13.23 -1.86 13.33
CA ALA A 224 13.02 -3.25 12.94
C ALA A 224 11.58 -3.50 12.47
N LEU A 225 10.56 -3.01 13.21
CA LEU A 225 9.14 -3.10 12.83
C LEU A 225 8.86 -2.37 11.51
N ALA A 226 9.41 -1.16 11.34
CA ALA A 226 9.31 -0.40 10.09
C ALA A 226 9.97 -1.13 8.92
N CYS A 227 11.08 -1.84 9.16
CA CYS A 227 11.71 -2.67 8.14
C CYS A 227 10.86 -3.89 7.76
N VAL A 228 10.22 -4.55 8.74
CA VAL A 228 9.26 -5.64 8.47
C VAL A 228 8.07 -5.14 7.67
N ASP A 229 7.49 -3.99 8.06
CA ASP A 229 6.42 -3.33 7.30
C ASP A 229 6.84 -3.06 5.86
N ALA A 230 8.02 -2.46 5.65
CA ALA A 230 8.54 -2.14 4.33
C ALA A 230 8.86 -3.37 3.47
N LEU A 231 9.20 -4.52 4.07
CA LEU A 231 9.37 -5.79 3.35
C LEU A 231 8.03 -6.39 2.89
N LEU A 232 6.93 -6.12 3.60
CA LEU A 232 5.60 -6.66 3.31
C LEU A 232 4.79 -5.73 2.40
N ARG A 233 5.00 -4.43 2.51
CA ARG A 233 4.19 -3.40 1.86
C ARG A 233 4.28 -3.52 0.33
N PHE A 234 3.11 -3.65 -0.30
CA PHE A 234 2.93 -3.86 -1.74
C PHE A 234 3.65 -5.11 -2.31
N ASN A 235 3.93 -6.12 -1.48
CA ASN A 235 4.60 -7.34 -1.91
C ASN A 235 3.83 -8.60 -1.49
N SER A 236 2.96 -9.06 -2.38
CA SER A 236 2.13 -10.25 -2.13
C SER A 236 2.95 -11.53 -1.91
N SER A 237 4.10 -11.68 -2.59
CA SER A 237 5.00 -12.83 -2.40
C SER A 237 5.53 -12.86 -0.97
N ASN A 238 5.98 -11.71 -0.46
CA ASN A 238 6.48 -11.60 0.91
C ASN A 238 5.36 -11.78 1.92
N GLN A 239 4.16 -11.26 1.67
CA GLN A 239 3.00 -11.48 2.55
C GLN A 239 2.61 -12.96 2.64
N SER A 240 2.66 -13.70 1.52
CA SER A 240 2.43 -15.15 1.53
C SER A 240 3.54 -15.88 2.29
N TYR A 241 4.81 -15.58 1.99
CA TYR A 241 5.95 -16.19 2.68
C TYR A 241 5.92 -15.91 4.19
N PHE A 242 5.63 -14.67 4.59
CA PHE A 242 5.54 -14.27 6.00
C PHE A 242 4.48 -15.05 6.77
N ARG A 243 3.36 -15.42 6.13
CA ARG A 243 2.34 -16.29 6.74
C ARG A 243 2.79 -17.72 6.98
N GLU A 244 3.69 -18.22 6.12
CA GLU A 244 4.28 -19.55 6.29
C GLU A 244 5.32 -19.57 7.42
N THR A 245 5.75 -18.40 7.92
CA THR A 245 6.59 -18.29 9.11
C THR A 245 5.78 -18.45 10.40
N GLY A 246 6.46 -18.71 11.52
CA GLY A 246 5.83 -18.71 12.85
C GLY A 246 5.61 -17.31 13.45
N ILE A 247 5.83 -16.23 12.69
CA ILE A 247 5.80 -14.84 13.19
C ILE A 247 4.39 -14.24 13.30
N PRO A 248 3.45 -14.43 12.35
CA PRO A 248 2.16 -13.73 12.39
C PRO A 248 1.37 -13.92 13.70
N PRO A 249 1.24 -15.13 14.28
CA PRO A 249 0.58 -15.30 15.58
C PRO A 249 1.30 -14.54 16.71
N ALA A 250 2.62 -14.38 16.61
CA ALA A 250 3.41 -13.69 17.61
C ALA A 250 3.27 -12.16 17.54
N LEU A 251 2.80 -11.58 16.42
CA LEU A 251 2.54 -10.13 16.33
C LEU A 251 1.51 -9.68 17.37
N CYS A 252 0.42 -10.42 17.50
CA CYS A 252 -0.63 -10.12 18.49
C CYS A 252 -0.09 -10.21 19.93
N THR A 253 0.81 -11.17 20.19
CA THR A 253 1.42 -11.35 21.51
C THR A 253 2.34 -10.20 21.91
N LEU A 254 2.85 -9.39 20.97
CA LEU A 254 3.63 -8.19 21.29
C LEU A 254 2.82 -7.13 22.06
N LEU A 255 1.49 -7.20 21.98
CA LEU A 255 0.55 -6.38 22.72
C LEU A 255 -0.20 -7.20 23.78
N SER A 256 0.32 -8.36 24.17
CA SER A 256 -0.28 -9.27 25.17
C SER A 256 -1.60 -9.91 24.75
N PHE A 257 -1.96 -9.88 23.47
CA PHE A 257 -3.16 -10.57 22.97
C PHE A 257 -2.89 -12.07 22.78
N ALA A 258 -3.71 -12.91 23.41
CA ALA A 258 -3.64 -14.36 23.23
C ALA A 258 -4.34 -14.77 21.92
N PRO A 259 -3.70 -15.55 21.02
CA PRO A 259 -4.37 -16.05 19.83
C PRO A 259 -5.43 -17.10 20.22
N ASN A 260 -6.48 -17.22 19.39
CA ASN A 260 -7.53 -18.25 19.52
C ASN A 260 -8.46 -18.14 20.75
N ILE A 261 -8.80 -16.93 21.17
CA ILE A 261 -9.82 -16.69 22.21
C ILE A 261 -11.22 -16.97 21.64
N SER A 262 -12.08 -17.63 22.42
CA SER A 262 -13.49 -17.85 22.07
C SER A 262 -14.26 -16.52 22.00
N PHE A 263 -15.30 -16.42 21.16
CA PHE A 263 -16.10 -15.20 21.02
C PHE A 263 -16.84 -14.78 22.30
N GLN A 264 -17.01 -15.68 23.27
CA GLN A 264 -17.64 -15.42 24.55
C GLN A 264 -16.64 -15.09 25.66
N GLU A 265 -15.35 -15.31 25.43
CA GLU A 265 -14.30 -15.10 26.44
C GLU A 265 -13.62 -13.74 26.22
N PRO A 266 -13.41 -12.95 27.28
CA PRO A 266 -12.65 -11.72 27.18
C PRO A 266 -11.14 -12.01 27.02
N PRO A 267 -10.38 -11.14 26.34
CA PRO A 267 -8.94 -11.23 26.29
C PRO A 267 -8.31 -11.01 27.68
N PRO A 268 -7.04 -11.39 27.88
CA PRO A 268 -6.31 -11.11 29.11
C PRO A 268 -6.38 -9.63 29.49
N GLN A 269 -6.50 -9.33 30.79
CA GLN A 269 -6.54 -7.93 31.25
C GLN A 269 -5.26 -7.16 30.87
N GLU A 270 -4.12 -7.84 30.81
CA GLU A 270 -2.83 -7.29 30.37
C GLU A 270 -2.83 -6.81 28.90
N PHE A 271 -3.75 -7.31 28.07
CA PHE A 271 -3.98 -6.77 26.73
C PHE A 271 -4.82 -5.49 26.80
N ALA A 272 -5.91 -5.52 27.56
CA ALA A 272 -6.88 -4.43 27.62
C ALA A 272 -6.34 -3.18 28.34
N LEU A 273 -5.58 -3.36 29.41
CA LEU A 273 -5.02 -2.28 30.23
C LEU A 273 -3.50 -2.29 30.16
N GLN A 274 -2.96 -1.37 29.37
CA GLN A 274 -1.52 -1.20 29.16
C GLN A 274 -1.07 0.21 29.52
N PHE A 275 0.18 0.35 29.94
CA PHE A 275 0.83 1.65 29.97
C PHE A 275 1.16 2.10 28.54
N TRP A 276 0.94 3.38 28.23
CA TRP A 276 1.16 3.94 26.90
C TRP A 276 2.02 5.21 26.97
N ASP A 277 3.20 5.14 26.35
CA ASP A 277 4.01 6.30 26.03
C ASP A 277 4.08 6.49 24.50
N THR A 278 4.67 7.61 24.06
CA THR A 278 4.82 7.90 22.63
C THR A 278 5.67 6.86 21.87
N PRO A 279 6.81 6.40 22.39
CA PRO A 279 7.58 5.31 21.77
C PRO A 279 6.77 4.03 21.55
N LYS A 280 6.08 3.52 22.58
CA LYS A 280 5.25 2.32 22.47
C LYS A 280 4.12 2.49 21.48
N LEU A 281 3.43 3.64 21.50
CA LEU A 281 2.37 3.94 20.53
C LEU A 281 2.88 3.85 19.08
N ASN A 282 4.05 4.42 18.80
CA ASN A 282 4.66 4.36 17.46
C ASN A 282 5.02 2.92 17.05
N ASN A 283 5.51 2.11 17.99
CA ASN A 283 5.83 0.71 17.74
C ASN A 283 4.57 -0.14 17.51
N ALA A 284 3.56 0.03 18.37
CA ALA A 284 2.28 -0.65 18.25
C ALA A 284 1.55 -0.32 16.94
N SER A 285 1.67 0.92 16.45
CA SER A 285 1.14 1.32 15.14
C SER A 285 1.68 0.46 13.99
N TYR A 286 2.97 0.10 14.01
CA TYR A 286 3.52 -0.81 13.00
C TYR A 286 2.97 -2.24 13.16
N VAL A 287 2.80 -2.73 14.40
CA VAL A 287 2.19 -4.05 14.64
C VAL A 287 0.77 -4.09 14.07
N VAL A 288 -0.04 -3.08 14.38
CA VAL A 288 -1.41 -2.93 13.87
C VAL A 288 -1.43 -2.81 12.34
N ALA A 289 -0.53 -2.01 11.75
CA ALA A 289 -0.40 -1.87 10.30
C ALA A 289 -0.02 -3.19 9.60
N ILE A 290 0.92 -3.96 10.16
CA ILE A 290 1.31 -5.27 9.63
C ILE A 290 0.14 -6.25 9.72
N VAL A 291 -0.56 -6.32 10.86
CA VAL A 291 -1.75 -7.17 11.01
C VAL A 291 -2.84 -6.78 10.01
N GLY A 292 -3.10 -5.49 9.82
CA GLY A 292 -4.03 -4.99 8.83
C GLY A 292 -3.64 -5.34 7.38
N MET A 293 -2.36 -5.26 7.03
CA MET A 293 -1.88 -5.72 5.72
C MET A 293 -2.12 -7.22 5.51
N LEU A 294 -1.92 -8.05 6.54
CA LEU A 294 -2.22 -9.47 6.46
C LEU A 294 -3.73 -9.75 6.43
N LEU A 295 -4.58 -8.95 7.05
CA LEU A 295 -6.03 -9.07 6.89
C LEU A 295 -6.47 -8.70 5.47
N GLY A 296 -5.88 -7.66 4.88
CA GLY A 296 -6.23 -7.18 3.55
C GLY A 296 -5.66 -8.02 2.39
N SER A 297 -4.66 -8.87 2.66
CA SER A 297 -4.04 -9.68 1.60
C SER A 297 -4.70 -11.04 1.43
N LYS A 298 -4.63 -11.57 0.20
CA LYS A 298 -5.08 -12.93 -0.13
C LYS A 298 -4.18 -13.96 0.55
N GLY A 299 -4.75 -15.10 0.94
CA GLY A 299 -4.01 -16.28 1.43
C GLY A 299 -4.06 -16.55 2.93
N GLY A 300 -4.68 -15.69 3.74
CA GLY A 300 -4.90 -15.96 5.17
C GLY A 300 -5.87 -17.12 5.39
N SER A 301 -5.59 -17.96 6.39
CA SER A 301 -6.55 -18.98 6.85
C SER A 301 -7.76 -18.32 7.52
N GLU A 302 -8.92 -18.99 7.53
CA GLU A 302 -10.13 -18.47 8.19
C GLU A 302 -9.87 -18.15 9.67
N GLN A 303 -9.13 -19.03 10.37
CA GLN A 303 -8.76 -18.83 11.77
C GLN A 303 -7.82 -17.63 11.97
N GLU A 304 -6.87 -17.39 11.06
CA GLU A 304 -6.01 -16.21 11.08
C GLU A 304 -6.84 -14.92 10.91
N VAL A 305 -7.72 -14.89 9.91
CA VAL A 305 -8.60 -13.75 9.64
C VAL A 305 -9.48 -13.45 10.85
N VAL A 306 -10.08 -14.47 11.47
CA VAL A 306 -10.89 -14.34 12.69
C VAL A 306 -10.05 -13.80 13.85
N THR A 307 -8.84 -14.32 14.05
CA THR A 307 -7.95 -13.91 15.15
C THR A 307 -7.52 -12.46 15.01
N PHE A 308 -7.06 -12.05 13.83
CA PHE A 308 -6.62 -10.69 13.57
C PHE A 308 -7.78 -9.70 13.61
N THR A 309 -8.95 -10.09 13.09
CA THR A 309 -10.16 -9.26 13.18
C THR A 309 -10.56 -9.06 14.64
N ARG A 310 -10.59 -10.13 15.45
CA ARG A 310 -10.89 -10.06 16.88
C ARG A 310 -9.88 -9.19 17.62
N PHE A 311 -8.58 -9.32 17.32
CA PHE A 311 -7.52 -8.50 17.89
C PHE A 311 -7.75 -7.00 17.64
N LEU A 312 -8.05 -6.60 16.40
CA LEU A 312 -8.31 -5.19 16.07
C LEU A 312 -9.61 -4.66 16.70
N VAL A 313 -10.67 -5.47 16.75
CA VAL A 313 -11.94 -5.13 17.41
C VAL A 313 -11.74 -4.93 18.92
N GLU A 314 -11.04 -5.85 19.59
CA GLU A 314 -10.78 -5.74 21.03
C GLU A 314 -9.85 -4.58 21.36
N LEU A 315 -8.82 -4.34 20.53
CA LEU A 315 -7.92 -3.21 20.71
C LEU A 315 -8.67 -1.89 20.59
N SER A 316 -9.58 -1.76 19.63
CA SER A 316 -10.31 -0.53 19.36
C SER A 316 -11.44 -0.26 20.35
N LEU A 317 -12.20 -1.29 20.75
CA LEU A 317 -13.44 -1.12 21.51
C LEU A 317 -13.32 -1.42 23.01
N ALA A 318 -12.35 -2.22 23.44
CA ALA A 318 -12.28 -2.74 24.81
C ALA A 318 -10.91 -2.62 25.48
N SER A 319 -10.02 -1.78 24.93
CA SER A 319 -8.72 -1.49 25.53
C SER A 319 -8.56 -0.01 25.87
N ASN A 320 -7.55 0.30 26.69
CA ASN A 320 -7.10 1.65 26.97
C ASN A 320 -6.09 2.20 25.94
N ALA A 321 -5.99 1.59 24.76
CA ALA A 321 -5.12 2.06 23.69
C ALA A 321 -5.40 3.55 23.33
N PRO A 322 -4.37 4.33 22.97
CA PRO A 322 -4.57 5.72 22.54
C PRO A 322 -5.48 5.82 21.31
N THR A 323 -6.29 6.88 21.24
CA THR A 323 -7.25 7.12 20.15
C THR A 323 -6.67 6.88 18.75
N PRO A 324 -5.48 7.39 18.38
CA PRO A 324 -4.95 7.19 17.03
C PRO A 324 -4.72 5.72 16.67
N LEU A 325 -4.33 4.89 17.64
CA LEU A 325 -4.12 3.45 17.43
C LEU A 325 -5.44 2.71 17.28
N LYS A 326 -6.46 3.09 18.07
CA LYS A 326 -7.82 2.54 17.95
C LYS A 326 -8.45 2.91 16.61
N THR A 327 -8.31 4.16 16.18
CA THR A 327 -8.76 4.63 14.86
C THR A 327 -8.11 3.82 13.74
N GLN A 328 -6.78 3.65 13.80
CA GLN A 328 -6.03 2.85 12.83
C GLN A 328 -6.53 1.40 12.81
N ALA A 329 -6.77 0.79 13.97
CA ALA A 329 -7.27 -0.58 14.07
C ALA A 329 -8.65 -0.75 13.40
N LEU A 330 -9.58 0.19 13.63
CA LEU A 330 -10.90 0.18 12.97
C LEU A 330 -10.79 0.35 11.45
N GLN A 331 -9.93 1.27 10.99
CA GLN A 331 -9.73 1.54 9.55
C GLN A 331 -9.12 0.35 8.79
N LEU A 332 -8.40 -0.53 9.47
CA LEU A 332 -7.77 -1.71 8.87
C LEU A 332 -8.70 -2.93 8.82
N LEU A 333 -9.93 -2.83 9.35
CA LEU A 333 -10.91 -3.90 9.24
C LEU A 333 -11.38 -4.08 7.78
N PRO A 334 -11.63 -5.31 7.32
CA PRO A 334 -12.03 -5.57 5.92
C PRO A 334 -13.36 -4.92 5.54
N ALA A 335 -13.44 -4.38 4.31
CA ALA A 335 -14.66 -3.77 3.75
C ALA A 335 -15.84 -4.75 3.52
N ASN A 336 -15.59 -6.06 3.59
CA ASN A 336 -16.64 -7.08 3.64
C ASN A 336 -16.47 -7.86 4.94
N LEU A 337 -16.99 -7.30 6.02
CA LEU A 337 -16.77 -7.81 7.35
C LEU A 337 -17.72 -8.97 7.65
N ALA A 338 -17.28 -10.20 7.36
CA ALA A 338 -18.01 -11.43 7.70
C ALA A 338 -17.92 -11.81 9.19
N PHE A 339 -17.28 -10.97 10.00
CA PHE A 339 -17.05 -11.22 11.42
C PHE A 339 -18.33 -10.94 12.23
N PRO A 340 -18.76 -11.85 13.13
CA PRO A 340 -20.07 -11.78 13.76
C PRO A 340 -20.10 -10.79 14.95
N LEU A 341 -20.02 -9.49 14.67
CA LEU A 341 -19.97 -8.42 15.70
C LEU A 341 -21.10 -8.51 16.73
N SER A 342 -22.30 -8.95 16.33
CA SER A 342 -23.45 -9.11 17.24
C SER A 342 -23.33 -10.29 18.22
N SER A 343 -22.52 -11.31 17.89
CA SER A 343 -22.36 -12.51 18.72
C SER A 343 -21.11 -12.48 19.59
N VAL A 344 -20.21 -11.55 19.29
CA VAL A 344 -18.91 -11.41 19.91
C VAL A 344 -19.05 -10.51 21.13
N ILE A 345 -18.72 -11.02 22.32
CA ILE A 345 -18.86 -10.28 23.58
C ILE A 345 -17.52 -9.62 23.92
N ILE A 346 -17.56 -8.33 24.25
CA ILE A 346 -16.40 -7.57 24.73
C ILE A 346 -16.69 -7.00 26.11
N THR A 347 -15.65 -6.58 26.82
CA THR A 347 -15.80 -5.90 28.11
C THR A 347 -15.05 -4.57 28.09
N PRO A 348 -15.74 -3.47 27.74
CA PRO A 348 -15.10 -2.16 27.64
C PRO A 348 -14.65 -1.61 28.98
N TYR A 349 -13.75 -0.63 28.92
CA TYR A 349 -13.25 0.10 30.09
C TYR A 349 -13.46 1.60 29.92
N MET A 350 -13.70 2.28 31.03
CA MET A 350 -13.87 3.72 31.09
C MET A 350 -12.81 4.32 32.05
N PRO A 351 -12.09 5.38 31.65
CA PRO A 351 -11.14 6.01 32.55
C PRO A 351 -11.90 6.70 33.69
N VAL A 352 -11.42 6.51 34.92
CA VAL A 352 -11.98 7.20 36.09
C VAL A 352 -11.59 8.67 35.99
N PRO A 353 -12.55 9.62 36.01
CA PRO A 353 -12.23 11.05 35.97
C PRO A 353 -11.24 11.45 37.07
N GLU A 354 -10.42 12.47 36.80
CA GLU A 354 -9.44 13.04 37.75
C GLU A 354 -8.25 12.14 38.13
N THR A 355 -8.20 10.89 37.65
CA THR A 355 -7.06 9.97 37.90
C THR A 355 -5.94 10.07 36.88
N ASN A 356 -6.05 11.00 35.91
CA ASN A 356 -5.10 11.17 34.82
C ASN A 356 -4.76 9.87 34.04
N GLY A 357 -5.71 8.94 33.95
CA GLY A 357 -5.53 7.67 33.24
C GLY A 357 -4.87 6.56 34.07
N GLU A 358 -4.69 6.76 35.38
CA GLU A 358 -4.18 5.75 36.30
C GLU A 358 -5.23 4.69 36.65
N GLU A 359 -6.51 5.07 36.75
CA GLU A 359 -7.60 4.16 37.12
C GLU A 359 -8.62 4.00 36.00
N TRP A 360 -9.14 2.77 35.85
CA TRP A 360 -10.08 2.37 34.80
C TRP A 360 -11.21 1.52 35.39
N ASP A 361 -12.44 1.98 35.21
CA ASP A 361 -13.64 1.24 35.56
C ASP A 361 -13.96 0.21 34.47
N ARG A 362 -14.21 -1.02 34.91
CA ARG A 362 -14.66 -2.10 34.02
C ARG A 362 -16.16 -1.99 33.83
N LEU A 363 -16.61 -1.82 32.59
CA LEU A 363 -18.04 -1.82 32.25
C LEU A 363 -18.58 -3.25 32.18
N GLU A 364 -19.89 -3.45 32.30
CA GLU A 364 -20.47 -4.78 32.06
C GLU A 364 -20.29 -5.22 30.59
N PRO A 365 -20.27 -6.54 30.32
CA PRO A 365 -20.07 -7.06 28.98
C PRO A 365 -21.17 -6.66 28.00
N ALA A 366 -20.78 -6.31 26.78
CA ALA A 366 -21.68 -5.93 25.69
C ALA A 366 -21.29 -6.65 24.39
N SER A 367 -22.20 -6.70 23.42
CA SER A 367 -21.81 -7.16 22.08
C SER A 367 -20.85 -6.16 21.43
N ALA A 368 -19.93 -6.63 20.60
CA ALA A 368 -19.02 -5.76 19.87
C ALA A 368 -19.79 -4.81 18.93
N LEU A 369 -20.95 -5.24 18.42
CA LEU A 369 -21.85 -4.38 17.63
C LEU A 369 -22.40 -3.22 18.48
N ASP A 370 -22.89 -3.48 19.69
CA ASP A 370 -23.44 -2.43 20.56
C ASP A 370 -22.35 -1.43 20.94
N ALA A 371 -21.17 -1.92 21.35
CA ALA A 371 -20.04 -1.06 21.68
C ALA A 371 -19.54 -0.22 20.48
N LEU A 372 -19.58 -0.78 19.26
CA LEU A 372 -19.24 -0.06 18.04
C LEU A 372 -20.26 1.07 17.74
N VAL A 373 -21.56 0.79 17.92
CA VAL A 373 -22.63 1.78 17.74
C VAL A 373 -22.53 2.88 18.79
N GLU A 374 -22.33 2.53 20.06
CA GLU A 374 -22.10 3.49 21.16
C GLU A 374 -20.87 4.37 20.88
N LEU A 375 -19.76 3.79 20.42
CA LEU A 375 -18.56 4.53 20.01
C LEU A 375 -18.84 5.50 18.87
N ALA A 376 -19.60 5.08 17.84
CA ALA A 376 -19.95 5.94 16.72
C ALA A 376 -20.86 7.11 17.16
N LEU A 377 -21.83 6.85 18.04
CA LEU A 377 -22.80 7.85 18.52
C LEU A 377 -22.19 8.84 19.52
N HIS A 378 -21.50 8.34 20.54
CA HIS A 378 -21.08 9.13 21.70
C HIS A 378 -19.57 9.39 21.76
N GLY A 379 -18.78 8.75 20.89
CA GLY A 379 -17.33 8.84 20.92
C GLY A 379 -16.70 8.00 22.03
N GLU A 380 -15.39 8.11 22.18
CA GLU A 380 -14.69 7.35 23.22
C GLU A 380 -15.18 7.72 24.61
N TYR A 381 -15.28 6.70 25.46
CA TYR A 381 -15.66 6.84 26.87
C TYR A 381 -16.98 7.58 27.06
N ASN A 382 -17.96 7.33 26.16
CA ASN A 382 -19.27 7.97 26.15
C ASN A 382 -19.22 9.51 26.14
N GLY A 383 -18.19 10.06 25.50
CA GLY A 383 -18.03 11.51 25.33
C GLY A 383 -17.48 12.23 26.56
N LEU A 384 -16.88 11.52 27.53
CA LEU A 384 -16.28 12.11 28.73
C LEU A 384 -15.30 13.27 28.45
N TYR A 385 -14.64 13.26 27.30
CA TYR A 385 -13.68 14.28 26.86
C TYR A 385 -14.12 15.06 25.60
N ASP A 386 -15.40 14.99 25.23
CA ASP A 386 -15.90 15.47 23.94
C ASP A 386 -16.00 17.00 23.82
N ASP A 387 -15.85 17.72 24.94
CA ASP A 387 -15.89 19.19 25.01
C ASP A 387 -14.88 19.89 24.08
N LYS A 388 -13.86 19.17 23.61
CA LYS A 388 -12.76 19.72 22.80
C LYS A 388 -12.92 19.55 21.28
N LYS A 389 -13.95 18.86 20.77
CA LYS A 389 -14.10 18.52 19.32
C LYS A 389 -12.78 18.09 18.67
N SER A 390 -12.03 17.21 19.34
CA SER A 390 -10.73 16.82 18.84
C SER A 390 -10.89 16.11 17.50
N LYS A 391 -10.03 16.45 16.53
CA LYS A 391 -10.04 15.79 15.21
C LYS A 391 -9.97 14.26 15.36
N ASN A 392 -9.09 13.78 16.23
CA ASN A 392 -8.92 12.35 16.52
C ASN A 392 -10.21 11.71 17.09
N GLY A 393 -10.94 12.42 17.95
CA GLY A 393 -12.20 11.95 18.54
C GLY A 393 -13.33 11.85 17.51
N LEU A 394 -13.32 12.67 16.46
CA LEU A 394 -14.25 12.52 15.33
C LEU A 394 -13.77 11.47 14.31
N GLU A 395 -12.45 11.33 14.12
CA GLU A 395 -11.89 10.31 13.22
C GLU A 395 -12.22 8.89 13.70
N ILE A 396 -12.20 8.65 15.01
CA ILE A 396 -12.60 7.33 15.55
C ILE A 396 -14.10 7.06 15.38
N ARG A 397 -14.97 8.08 15.55
CA ARG A 397 -16.42 7.93 15.29
C ARG A 397 -16.70 7.62 13.82
N ALA A 398 -16.00 8.33 12.92
CA ALA A 398 -16.09 8.09 11.49
C ALA A 398 -15.60 6.68 11.12
N ALA A 399 -14.49 6.22 11.71
CA ALA A 399 -13.99 4.87 11.52
C ALA A 399 -15.00 3.83 12.03
N ALA A 400 -15.62 4.04 13.20
CA ALA A 400 -16.65 3.17 13.73
C ALA A 400 -17.89 3.09 12.82
N ALA A 401 -18.35 4.22 12.28
CA ALA A 401 -19.45 4.25 11.32
C ALA A 401 -19.12 3.51 10.00
N ASN A 402 -17.88 3.62 9.51
CA ASN A 402 -17.43 2.85 8.33
C ASN A 402 -17.39 1.34 8.62
N VAL A 403 -16.93 0.92 9.81
CA VAL A 403 -16.97 -0.50 10.20
C VAL A 403 -18.40 -1.01 10.29
N PHE A 404 -19.33 -0.20 10.82
CA PHE A 404 -20.75 -0.51 10.81
C PHE A 404 -21.31 -0.64 9.40
N GLU A 405 -21.01 0.28 8.48
CA GLU A 405 -21.39 0.20 7.06
C GLU A 405 -20.93 -1.12 6.44
N ASN A 406 -19.67 -1.50 6.66
CA ASN A 406 -19.08 -2.72 6.12
C ASN A 406 -19.73 -3.99 6.71
N PHE A 407 -20.18 -3.96 7.97
CA PHE A 407 -20.89 -5.04 8.62
C PHE A 407 -22.34 -5.19 8.11
N VAL A 408 -23.07 -4.08 7.97
CA VAL A 408 -24.48 -4.09 7.53
C VAL A 408 -24.64 -4.14 6.02
N LYS A 409 -23.54 -4.22 5.25
CA LYS A 409 -23.58 -4.28 3.79
C LYS A 409 -24.52 -5.38 3.23
N PRO A 410 -24.59 -6.60 3.80
CA PRO A 410 -25.55 -7.62 3.37
C PRO A 410 -27.00 -7.22 3.73
N ASP A 411 -27.92 -7.26 2.77
CA ASP A 411 -29.30 -6.76 2.97
C ASP A 411 -30.06 -7.53 4.07
N ASN A 412 -29.79 -8.82 4.24
CA ASN A 412 -30.39 -9.60 5.33
C ASN A 412 -30.00 -9.10 6.73
N VAL A 413 -28.80 -8.52 6.88
CA VAL A 413 -28.35 -7.93 8.15
C VAL A 413 -29.06 -6.59 8.39
N LYS A 414 -29.19 -5.75 7.35
CA LYS A 414 -29.98 -4.50 7.41
C LYS A 414 -31.41 -4.78 7.85
N GLU A 415 -32.07 -5.71 7.15
CA GLU A 415 -33.44 -6.10 7.43
C GLU A 415 -33.60 -6.63 8.85
N ALA A 416 -32.67 -7.48 9.33
CA ALA A 416 -32.72 -7.99 10.69
C ALA A 416 -32.64 -6.87 11.75
N ILE A 417 -31.74 -5.90 11.56
CA ILE A 417 -31.58 -4.77 12.49
C ILE A 417 -32.80 -3.85 12.46
N VAL A 418 -33.32 -3.51 11.28
CA VAL A 418 -34.50 -2.65 11.14
C VAL A 418 -35.75 -3.34 11.68
N ASN A 419 -35.95 -4.62 11.38
CA ASN A 419 -37.08 -5.39 11.90
C ASN A 419 -37.04 -5.54 13.43
N ALA A 420 -35.84 -5.57 14.03
CA ALA A 420 -35.71 -5.57 15.49
C ALA A 420 -36.17 -4.26 16.15
N MET A 421 -36.31 -3.17 15.40
CA MET A 421 -36.85 -1.89 15.87
C MET A 421 -38.38 -1.79 15.75
N LEU A 422 -39.04 -2.77 15.12
CA LEU A 422 -40.50 -2.77 14.97
C LEU A 422 -41.19 -3.23 16.26
N THR A 423 -42.30 -2.57 16.60
CA THR A 423 -43.21 -3.03 17.64
C THR A 423 -44.11 -4.14 17.08
N ILE A 424 -44.02 -5.35 17.62
CA ILE A 424 -44.90 -6.46 17.24
C ILE A 424 -46.26 -6.28 17.93
N GLU A 425 -47.35 -6.28 17.16
CA GLU A 425 -48.71 -6.19 17.68
C GLU A 425 -48.96 -7.28 18.76
N GLY A 426 -49.32 -6.86 19.98
CA GLY A 426 -49.60 -7.75 21.11
C GLY A 426 -48.39 -8.19 21.95
N SER A 427 -47.18 -7.66 21.67
CA SER A 427 -45.98 -7.81 22.52
C SER A 427 -45.67 -6.52 23.27
N GLU A 428 -44.98 -6.61 24.41
CA GLU A 428 -44.29 -5.43 24.97
C GLU A 428 -43.35 -4.86 23.89
N PRO A 429 -43.34 -3.53 23.69
CA PRO A 429 -42.48 -2.90 22.71
C PRO A 429 -41.01 -3.13 23.08
N PRO A 430 -40.12 -3.42 22.10
CA PRO A 430 -38.71 -3.56 22.39
C PRO A 430 -38.16 -2.25 22.98
N PRO A 431 -37.22 -2.29 23.94
CA PRO A 431 -36.57 -1.09 24.43
C PRO A 431 -35.89 -0.37 23.25
N ALA A 432 -36.12 0.93 23.12
CA ALA A 432 -35.57 1.71 22.03
C ALA A 432 -34.04 1.55 21.96
N THR A 433 -33.53 1.15 20.80
CA THR A 433 -32.08 0.99 20.60
C THR A 433 -31.38 2.34 20.79
N PRO A 434 -30.10 2.37 21.21
CA PRO A 434 -29.34 3.62 21.33
C PRO A 434 -29.39 4.47 20.05
N LEU A 435 -29.31 3.80 18.88
CA LEU A 435 -29.47 4.41 17.56
C LEU A 435 -30.84 5.08 17.40
N LEU A 436 -31.94 4.37 17.68
CA LEU A 436 -33.28 4.92 17.55
C LEU A 436 -33.52 6.08 18.53
N ARG A 437 -33.01 5.97 19.76
CA ARG A 437 -33.07 7.06 20.75
C ARG A 437 -32.33 8.30 20.28
N ALA A 438 -31.10 8.17 19.78
CA ALA A 438 -30.30 9.30 19.29
C ALA A 438 -30.92 9.99 18.06
N LEU A 439 -31.66 9.23 17.24
CA LEU A 439 -32.32 9.72 16.03
C LEU A 439 -33.61 10.51 16.32
N VAL A 440 -34.34 10.13 17.37
CA VAL A 440 -35.64 10.71 17.77
C VAL A 440 -35.51 11.70 18.93
N ALA A 441 -34.35 11.75 19.60
CA ALA A 441 -34.11 12.64 20.73
C ALA A 441 -34.44 14.11 20.39
N PRO A 442 -35.08 14.85 21.31
CA PRO A 442 -35.29 16.29 21.15
C PRO A 442 -33.97 17.00 20.90
N HIS A 443 -33.98 18.04 20.07
CA HIS A 443 -32.75 18.75 19.75
C HIS A 443 -32.09 19.33 20.99
N SER A 444 -30.87 18.87 21.25
CA SER A 444 -29.97 19.47 22.21
C SER A 444 -29.20 20.60 21.54
N SER A 445 -29.10 21.77 22.17
CA SER A 445 -28.16 22.82 21.74
C SER A 445 -26.70 22.45 22.02
N SER A 446 -26.45 21.33 22.72
CA SER A 446 -25.09 20.86 22.97
C SER A 446 -24.44 20.31 21.71
N SER A 447 -23.18 20.67 21.49
CA SER A 447 -22.39 20.16 20.36
C SER A 447 -22.27 18.63 20.35
N ALA A 448 -22.22 17.99 21.53
CA ALA A 448 -22.16 16.54 21.66
C ALA A 448 -23.47 15.87 21.23
N GLY A 449 -24.62 16.41 21.64
CA GLY A 449 -25.93 15.94 21.21
C GLY A 449 -26.13 16.08 19.71
N ILE A 450 -25.75 17.23 19.13
CA ILE A 450 -25.82 17.46 17.68
C ILE A 450 -24.95 16.46 16.91
N THR A 451 -23.73 16.21 17.38
CA THR A 451 -22.84 15.23 16.75
C THR A 451 -23.41 13.82 16.87
N SER A 452 -23.98 13.45 18.02
CA SER A 452 -24.61 12.14 18.21
C SER A 452 -25.80 11.92 17.28
N THR A 453 -26.70 12.90 17.16
CA THR A 453 -27.83 12.81 16.23
C THR A 453 -27.37 12.78 14.76
N HIS A 454 -26.34 13.55 14.39
CA HIS A 454 -25.76 13.47 13.05
C HIS A 454 -25.17 12.06 12.78
N MET A 455 -24.40 11.51 13.72
CA MET A 455 -23.88 10.13 13.58
C MET A 455 -25.00 9.10 13.51
N ALA A 456 -26.11 9.29 14.25
CA ALA A 456 -27.30 8.45 14.16
C ALA A 456 -27.92 8.51 12.75
N CYS A 457 -28.00 9.69 12.13
CA CYS A 457 -28.45 9.83 10.74
C CYS A 457 -27.57 9.05 9.76
N ILE A 458 -26.25 9.07 9.94
CA ILE A 458 -25.29 8.33 9.10
C ILE A 458 -25.50 6.81 9.27
N LEU A 459 -25.52 6.31 10.50
CA LEU A 459 -25.72 4.88 10.78
C LEU A 459 -27.07 4.37 10.26
N PHE A 460 -28.14 5.15 10.46
CA PHE A 460 -29.46 4.78 9.97
C PHE A 460 -29.52 4.80 8.44
N ALA A 461 -28.82 5.74 7.78
CA ALA A 461 -28.71 5.74 6.32
C ALA A 461 -28.03 4.47 5.79
N HIS A 462 -27.00 3.95 6.47
CA HIS A 462 -26.35 2.69 6.13
C HIS A 462 -27.29 1.48 6.23
N LEU A 463 -28.27 1.50 7.14
CA LEU A 463 -29.27 0.44 7.28
C LEU A 463 -30.32 0.43 6.17
N ILE A 464 -30.68 1.58 5.60
CA ILE A 464 -31.78 1.66 4.62
C ILE A 464 -31.29 1.82 3.17
N ARG A 465 -30.05 2.25 2.98
CA ARG A 465 -29.49 2.49 1.65
C ARG A 465 -29.49 1.20 0.82
N SER A 466 -29.92 1.34 -0.43
CA SER A 466 -29.93 0.28 -1.45
C SER A 466 -30.70 -0.98 -1.08
N SER A 467 -31.55 -0.94 -0.04
CA SER A 467 -32.43 -2.05 0.36
C SER A 467 -33.89 -1.58 0.40
N PRO A 468 -34.71 -1.92 -0.62
CA PRO A 468 -36.13 -1.58 -0.66
C PRO A 468 -36.93 -2.16 0.52
N GLU A 469 -36.60 -3.39 0.95
CA GLU A 469 -37.30 -4.03 2.06
C GLU A 469 -36.95 -3.37 3.41
N ALA A 470 -35.69 -2.99 3.63
CA ALA A 470 -35.30 -2.24 4.83
C ALA A 470 -36.00 -0.87 4.88
N LYS A 471 -36.12 -0.15 3.75
CA LYS A 471 -36.89 1.12 3.68
C LYS A 471 -38.37 0.91 4.02
N LYS A 472 -38.97 -0.16 3.50
CA LYS A 472 -40.36 -0.51 3.76
C LYS A 472 -40.60 -0.84 5.23
N ALA A 473 -39.71 -1.62 5.85
CA ALA A 473 -39.75 -1.90 7.28
C ALA A 473 -39.54 -0.61 8.10
N ALA A 474 -38.56 0.22 7.73
CA ALA A 474 -38.25 1.46 8.43
C ALA A 474 -39.44 2.45 8.49
N ARG A 475 -40.26 2.54 7.43
CA ARG A 475 -41.49 3.35 7.44
C ARG A 475 -42.51 2.93 8.50
N GLN A 476 -42.47 1.67 8.93
CA GLN A 476 -43.42 1.12 9.91
C GLN A 476 -42.94 1.30 11.35
N ILE A 477 -41.74 1.88 11.56
CA ILE A 477 -41.22 2.13 12.90
C ILE A 477 -41.98 3.30 13.52
N ILE A 478 -42.63 3.03 14.65
CA ILE A 478 -43.29 4.01 15.52
C ILE A 478 -42.51 4.06 16.83
N PRO A 479 -41.64 5.05 17.05
CA PRO A 479 -40.84 5.15 18.27
C PRO A 479 -41.75 5.48 19.47
N LYS A 480 -41.65 4.72 20.56
CA LYS A 480 -42.18 5.13 21.87
C LYS A 480 -41.05 5.72 22.71
N VAL A 481 -41.05 7.04 22.88
CA VAL A 481 -40.07 7.72 23.74
C VAL A 481 -40.62 7.72 25.17
N ALA A 482 -40.09 6.86 26.04
CA ALA A 482 -40.36 7.00 27.47
C ALA A 482 -39.73 8.32 27.97
N PRO A 483 -40.39 9.07 28.88
CA PRO A 483 -39.83 10.30 29.42
C PRO A 483 -38.50 10.05 30.15
N ILE A 484 -37.54 10.95 29.92
CA ILE A 484 -36.16 10.87 30.42
C ILE A 484 -36.17 10.96 31.96
N PRO A 485 -35.61 10.01 32.72
CA PRO A 485 -35.27 10.26 34.11
C PRO A 485 -34.19 11.34 34.15
N ALA A 486 -34.49 12.46 34.82
CA ALA A 486 -33.64 13.63 34.91
C ALA A 486 -32.29 13.32 35.62
N THR A 487 -31.33 12.81 34.87
CA THR A 487 -29.92 12.75 35.27
C THR A 487 -29.07 13.06 34.03
N PRO A 488 -28.32 14.18 34.00
CA PRO A 488 -27.41 14.46 32.91
C PRO A 488 -26.17 13.57 33.06
N GLY A 489 -25.98 12.66 32.11
CA GLY A 489 -24.79 11.80 32.02
C GLY A 489 -25.04 10.38 32.53
N GLY A 490 -25.32 9.47 31.60
CA GLY A 490 -25.42 8.05 31.89
C GLY A 490 -26.20 7.34 30.81
N GLY A 491 -25.51 6.60 29.95
CA GLY A 491 -26.14 5.50 29.22
C GLY A 491 -26.84 4.55 30.20
N SER A 492 -27.71 3.69 29.68
CA SER A 492 -28.62 2.78 30.41
C SER A 492 -27.96 1.75 31.36
N PHE A 493 -26.73 1.98 31.78
CA PHE A 493 -25.83 1.03 32.43
C PHE A 493 -25.28 1.50 33.77
N PHE A 494 -25.61 2.71 34.19
CA PHE A 494 -25.11 3.28 35.44
C PHE A 494 -26.09 3.01 36.59
N VAL A 495 -25.78 2.02 37.43
CA VAL A 495 -26.36 1.89 38.77
C VAL A 495 -25.25 2.10 39.79
N PRO A 496 -25.22 3.22 40.55
CA PRO A 496 -24.29 3.40 41.65
C PRO A 496 -24.43 2.28 42.68
N ALA A 497 -23.31 1.74 43.16
CA ALA A 497 -23.29 0.62 44.10
C ALA A 497 -23.95 0.90 45.48
N ASP A 498 -24.26 2.16 45.81
CA ASP A 498 -24.73 2.58 47.14
C ASP A 498 -26.08 3.35 47.14
N GLY A 499 -26.98 3.07 46.20
CA GLY A 499 -28.33 3.67 46.16
C GLY A 499 -29.43 2.79 46.76
N ALA A 500 -30.29 3.36 47.61
CA ALA A 500 -31.53 2.73 48.10
C ALA A 500 -32.42 2.24 46.93
N PRO A 501 -33.26 1.20 47.13
CA PRO A 501 -34.11 0.68 46.06
C PRO A 501 -34.97 1.80 45.44
N PRO A 502 -35.13 1.83 44.11
CA PRO A 502 -35.91 2.88 43.45
C PRO A 502 -37.34 2.91 44.01
N PRO A 503 -37.93 4.10 44.19
CA PRO A 503 -39.34 4.19 44.58
C PRO A 503 -40.20 3.46 43.55
N THR A 504 -41.19 2.73 44.05
CA THR A 504 -42.18 2.04 43.21
C THR A 504 -42.88 3.10 42.36
N PRO A 505 -42.89 3.00 41.03
CA PRO A 505 -43.58 4.00 40.21
C PRO A 505 -45.08 3.95 40.54
N GLU A 506 -45.62 5.08 40.97
CA GLU A 506 -47.07 5.29 41.03
C GLU A 506 -47.61 5.18 39.59
N PRO A 507 -48.79 4.57 39.36
CA PRO A 507 -49.39 4.53 38.04
C PRO A 507 -49.85 5.94 37.68
N GLU A 508 -49.03 6.66 36.93
CA GLU A 508 -49.40 7.93 36.31
C GLU A 508 -50.36 7.64 35.14
N GLU A 509 -51.41 8.45 35.05
CA GLU A 509 -52.50 8.33 34.07
C GLU A 509 -51.92 8.42 32.65
N GLU A 510 -52.24 7.44 31.81
CA GLU A 510 -51.90 7.41 30.39
C GLU A 510 -52.61 8.59 29.70
N ASP A 511 -51.87 9.64 29.33
CA ASP A 511 -52.33 10.64 28.35
C ASP A 511 -52.40 9.93 26.98
N ASP A 512 -53.54 9.31 26.72
CA ASP A 512 -53.87 8.45 25.56
C ASP A 512 -54.01 9.19 24.21
N ASP A 513 -53.50 10.41 24.06
CA ASP A 513 -53.77 11.29 22.90
C ASP A 513 -52.51 11.83 22.15
N ASP A 514 -51.31 11.28 22.36
CA ASP A 514 -50.18 11.57 21.46
C ASP A 514 -50.33 10.74 20.16
N ASP A 515 -50.70 11.41 19.06
CA ASP A 515 -50.80 10.83 17.71
C ASP A 515 -49.55 9.98 17.40
N MET A 516 -49.71 8.67 17.22
CA MET A 516 -48.59 7.76 16.93
C MET A 516 -47.88 8.17 15.62
N GLN A 517 -46.70 8.79 15.74
CA GLN A 517 -45.93 9.26 14.59
C GLN A 517 -44.93 8.22 14.09
N THR A 518 -44.80 8.11 12.77
CA THR A 518 -43.72 7.33 12.18
C THR A 518 -42.39 8.04 12.37
N ILE A 519 -41.29 7.28 12.35
CA ILE A 519 -39.94 7.85 12.41
C ILE A 519 -39.68 8.86 11.28
N LEU A 520 -40.28 8.70 10.10
CA LEU A 520 -40.10 9.62 8.97
C LEU A 520 -40.79 10.96 9.23
N GLN A 521 -41.97 10.94 9.86
CA GLN A 521 -42.68 12.16 10.30
C GLN A 521 -41.86 12.91 11.36
N ILE A 522 -41.38 12.20 12.38
CA ILE A 522 -40.52 12.76 13.43
C ILE A 522 -39.26 13.41 12.83
N LEU A 523 -38.60 12.75 11.88
CA LEU A 523 -37.41 13.32 11.23
C LEU A 523 -37.72 14.59 10.44
N ASN A 524 -38.89 14.69 9.82
CA ASN A 524 -39.30 15.90 9.10
C ASN A 524 -39.63 17.05 10.06
N GLU A 525 -40.28 16.76 11.18
CA GLU A 525 -40.52 17.74 12.24
C GLU A 525 -39.21 18.23 12.85
N ASN A 526 -38.30 17.31 13.17
CA ASN A 526 -36.96 17.61 13.65
C ASN A 526 -36.16 18.45 12.64
N LEU A 527 -36.24 18.14 11.34
CA LEU A 527 -35.62 19.00 10.32
C LEU A 527 -36.19 20.43 10.34
N SER A 528 -37.51 20.56 10.48
CA SER A 528 -38.20 21.85 10.56
C SER A 528 -37.78 22.65 11.80
N LEU A 529 -37.71 21.98 12.95
CA LEU A 529 -37.27 22.55 14.21
C LEU A 529 -35.78 22.95 14.16
N ALA A 530 -34.93 22.19 13.49
CA ALA A 530 -33.53 22.56 13.29
C ALA A 530 -33.38 23.81 12.42
N PHE A 531 -34.19 23.97 11.35
CA PHE A 531 -34.23 25.20 10.56
C PHE A 531 -34.70 26.40 11.37
N LEU A 532 -35.77 26.23 12.15
CA LEU A 532 -36.27 27.27 13.05
C LEU A 532 -35.19 27.66 14.07
N SER A 533 -34.54 26.66 14.67
CA SER A 533 -33.48 26.86 15.66
C SER A 533 -32.30 27.63 15.07
N ARG A 534 -31.90 27.32 13.84
CA ARG A 534 -30.86 28.06 13.10
C ARG A 534 -31.23 29.53 12.89
N SER A 535 -32.51 29.84 12.66
CA SER A 535 -33.00 31.18 12.32
C SER A 535 -33.07 32.16 13.52
N HIS A 536 -32.83 31.69 14.74
CA HIS A 536 -32.87 32.54 15.93
C HIS A 536 -31.78 33.63 15.90
N VAL A 537 -32.22 34.88 16.03
CA VAL A 537 -31.39 36.10 15.96
C VAL A 537 -30.27 36.15 17.02
N ASN A 538 -30.41 35.39 18.11
CA ASN A 538 -29.45 35.38 19.22
C ASN A 538 -28.35 34.31 19.08
N ASN A 539 -28.39 33.45 18.06
CA ASN A 539 -27.38 32.42 17.89
C ASN A 539 -26.03 33.04 17.55
N SER A 540 -24.98 32.53 18.19
CA SER A 540 -23.61 32.77 17.73
C SER A 540 -23.36 32.12 16.37
N ASP A 541 -22.34 32.58 15.64
CA ASP A 541 -21.91 31.95 14.37
C ASP A 541 -21.57 30.46 14.58
N ARG A 542 -20.99 30.12 15.74
CA ARG A 542 -20.67 28.74 16.12
C ARG A 542 -21.93 27.89 16.27
N GLU A 543 -22.94 28.37 17.00
CA GLU A 543 -24.22 27.66 17.16
C GLU A 543 -24.97 27.52 15.84
N SER A 544 -25.01 28.57 15.02
CA SER A 544 -25.62 28.52 13.69
C SER A 544 -24.95 27.44 12.83
N ARG A 545 -23.62 27.33 12.88
CA ARG A 545 -22.84 26.29 12.20
C ARG A 545 -23.12 24.89 12.75
N GLU A 546 -23.37 24.72 14.05
CA GLU A 546 -23.83 23.44 14.61
C GLU A 546 -25.17 23.00 14.01
N TRP A 547 -26.13 23.93 13.96
CA TRP A 547 -27.45 23.66 13.38
C TRP A 547 -27.36 23.32 11.90
N GLU A 548 -26.49 23.98 11.14
CA GLU A 548 -26.24 23.62 9.74
C GLU A 548 -25.72 22.20 9.60
N ARG A 549 -24.79 21.76 10.45
CA ARG A 549 -24.30 20.37 10.43
C ARG A 549 -25.40 19.38 10.72
N LEU A 550 -26.27 19.67 11.70
CA LEU A 550 -27.42 18.82 12.00
C LEU A 550 -28.41 18.74 10.83
N ILE A 551 -28.74 19.88 10.23
CA ILE A 551 -29.60 19.97 9.04
C ILE A 551 -29.01 19.14 7.90
N ILE A 552 -27.70 19.23 7.66
CA ILE A 552 -27.03 18.41 6.64
C ILE A 552 -27.19 16.91 6.96
N GLY A 553 -27.01 16.49 8.21
CA GLY A 553 -27.25 15.10 8.64
C GLY A 553 -28.65 14.59 8.30
N TYR A 554 -29.69 15.39 8.54
CA TYR A 554 -31.06 15.04 8.15
C TYR A 554 -31.24 15.00 6.63
N LEU A 555 -30.72 16.01 5.91
CA LEU A 555 -30.85 16.09 4.45
C LEU A 555 -30.13 14.94 3.74
N THR A 556 -28.97 14.49 4.23
CA THR A 556 -28.23 13.36 3.68
C THR A 556 -28.95 12.03 3.93
N LEU A 557 -29.52 11.84 5.13
CA LEU A 557 -30.35 10.68 5.44
C LEU A 557 -31.60 10.63 4.54
N LEU A 558 -32.38 11.71 4.51
CA LEU A 558 -33.62 11.79 3.73
C LEU A 558 -33.35 11.63 2.23
N SER A 559 -32.26 12.20 1.70
CA SER A 559 -31.87 12.01 0.30
C SER A 559 -31.65 10.54 -0.07
N GLN A 560 -31.11 9.75 0.84
CA GLN A 560 -30.87 8.32 0.64
C GLN A 560 -32.12 7.48 0.88
N TRP A 561 -32.95 7.87 1.86
CA TRP A 561 -34.22 7.21 2.15
C TRP A 561 -35.19 7.36 0.99
N LEU A 562 -35.43 8.58 0.53
CA LEU A 562 -36.42 8.90 -0.52
C LEU A 562 -35.98 8.46 -1.93
N TRP A 563 -34.72 8.10 -2.11
CA TRP A 563 -34.18 7.64 -3.39
C TRP A 563 -34.83 6.32 -3.84
N ASP A 564 -35.47 6.32 -5.00
CA ASP A 564 -36.12 5.14 -5.60
C ASP A 564 -37.19 4.49 -4.70
N ASP A 565 -37.86 5.28 -3.87
CA ASP A 565 -38.87 4.80 -2.91
C ASP A 565 -40.08 5.74 -2.82
N ALA A 566 -41.01 5.58 -3.77
CA ALA A 566 -42.18 6.46 -3.92
C ALA A 566 -43.08 6.56 -2.67
N PRO A 567 -43.36 5.47 -1.91
CA PRO A 567 -44.17 5.57 -0.71
C PRO A 567 -43.56 6.50 0.36
N SER A 568 -42.23 6.44 0.56
CA SER A 568 -41.56 7.34 1.51
C SER A 568 -41.60 8.79 1.02
N VAL A 569 -41.53 9.03 -0.30
CA VAL A 569 -41.69 10.39 -0.88
C VAL A 569 -43.09 10.92 -0.58
N THR A 570 -44.13 10.11 -0.79
CA THR A 570 -45.52 10.49 -0.50
C THR A 570 -45.69 10.86 0.97
N GLU A 571 -45.18 10.03 1.88
CA GLU A 571 -45.26 10.27 3.33
C GLU A 571 -44.52 11.54 3.76
N PHE A 572 -43.29 11.74 3.28
CA PHE A 572 -42.51 12.95 3.56
C PHE A 572 -43.19 14.23 3.05
N LEU A 573 -43.77 14.19 1.85
CA LEU A 573 -44.50 15.32 1.28
C LEU A 573 -45.78 15.64 2.07
N ASN A 574 -46.53 14.62 2.48
CA ASN A 574 -47.74 14.77 3.31
C ASN A 574 -47.42 15.31 4.71
N ALA A 575 -46.24 15.00 5.25
CA ALA A 575 -45.76 15.54 6.52
C ALA A 575 -45.32 17.02 6.44
N GLY A 576 -45.50 17.70 5.29
CA GLY A 576 -45.13 19.11 5.12
C GLY A 576 -43.71 19.35 4.58
N GLY A 577 -42.98 18.29 4.19
CA GLY A 577 -41.59 18.38 3.74
C GLY A 577 -41.36 19.34 2.56
N MET A 578 -42.37 19.58 1.70
CA MET A 578 -42.27 20.55 0.61
C MET A 578 -41.99 21.97 1.11
N ALA A 579 -42.67 22.42 2.17
CA ALA A 579 -42.48 23.78 2.70
C ALA A 579 -41.08 23.95 3.30
N VAL A 580 -40.63 22.93 4.04
CA VAL A 580 -39.31 22.86 4.68
C VAL A 580 -38.17 23.01 3.68
N LEU A 581 -38.30 22.42 2.48
CA LEU A 581 -37.27 22.51 1.45
C LEU A 581 -37.30 23.83 0.67
N VAL A 582 -38.49 24.37 0.40
CA VAL A 582 -38.65 25.55 -0.47
C VAL A 582 -38.16 26.83 0.19
N GLU A 583 -38.37 27.00 1.50
CA GLU A 583 -37.98 28.22 2.22
C GLU A 583 -36.46 28.50 2.14
N PRO A 584 -35.54 27.58 2.51
CA PRO A 584 -34.10 27.79 2.39
C PRO A 584 -33.62 28.05 0.96
N ILE A 585 -34.27 27.43 -0.04
CA ILE A 585 -33.92 27.60 -1.46
C ILE A 585 -34.22 29.03 -1.94
N ASN A 586 -35.26 29.68 -1.42
CA ASN A 586 -35.54 31.08 -1.79
C ASN A 586 -34.49 32.07 -1.25
N HIS A 587 -33.68 31.66 -0.29
CA HIS A 587 -32.68 32.50 0.38
C HIS A 587 -31.23 32.12 0.02
N ILE A 588 -31.01 31.53 -1.16
CA ILE A 588 -29.66 31.22 -1.65
C ILE A 588 -28.80 32.50 -1.70
N THR A 589 -27.65 32.46 -1.03
CA THR A 589 -26.61 33.50 -1.11
C THR A 589 -25.39 33.00 -1.87
N ASP A 590 -24.48 33.91 -2.25
CA ASP A 590 -23.24 33.58 -2.96
C ASP A 590 -22.11 33.08 -2.03
N VAL A 591 -22.25 33.23 -0.71
CA VAL A 591 -21.16 33.00 0.27
C VAL A 591 -21.27 31.65 0.99
N GLU A 592 -22.47 31.27 1.45
CA GLU A 592 -22.71 29.98 2.11
C GLU A 592 -23.94 29.30 1.51
N SER A 593 -23.72 28.25 0.73
CA SER A 593 -24.78 27.62 -0.08
C SER A 593 -25.00 26.13 0.18
N VAL A 594 -24.24 25.48 1.08
CA VAL A 594 -24.33 24.01 1.27
C VAL A 594 -25.74 23.54 1.65
N VAL A 595 -26.39 24.20 2.62
CA VAL A 595 -27.72 23.81 3.10
C VAL A 595 -28.78 24.05 2.01
N PRO A 596 -28.91 25.24 1.39
CA PRO A 596 -29.83 25.43 0.27
C PRO A 596 -29.56 24.50 -0.91
N CYS A 597 -28.29 24.22 -1.25
CA CYS A 597 -27.94 23.30 -2.34
C CYS A 597 -28.33 21.86 -2.03
N MET A 598 -28.20 21.42 -0.77
CA MET A 598 -28.69 20.12 -0.32
C MET A 598 -30.22 20.04 -0.31
N CYS A 599 -30.91 21.12 0.06
CA CYS A 599 -32.38 21.20 -0.05
C CYS A 599 -32.83 21.08 -1.51
N ALA A 600 -32.15 21.77 -2.44
CA ALA A 600 -32.42 21.68 -3.87
C ALA A 600 -32.20 20.26 -4.42
N PHE A 601 -31.15 19.58 -3.95
CA PHE A 601 -30.91 18.18 -4.29
C PHE A 601 -32.05 17.27 -3.80
N LEU A 602 -32.44 17.38 -2.53
CA LEU A 602 -33.54 16.58 -1.94
C LEU A 602 -34.89 16.87 -2.61
N LEU A 603 -35.16 18.14 -2.95
CA LEU A 603 -36.34 18.52 -3.72
C LEU A 603 -36.36 17.87 -5.10
N GLY A 604 -35.20 17.79 -5.76
CA GLY A 604 -35.05 17.06 -7.02
C GLY A 604 -35.27 15.55 -6.89
N VAL A 605 -34.80 14.93 -5.80
CA VAL A 605 -35.11 13.52 -5.46
C VAL A 605 -36.61 13.33 -5.30
N CYS A 606 -37.28 14.20 -4.53
CA CYS A 606 -38.73 14.16 -4.36
C CYS A 606 -39.45 14.28 -5.71
N TYR A 607 -39.04 15.19 -6.59
CA TYR A 607 -39.66 15.35 -7.91
C TYR A 607 -39.48 14.12 -8.83
N GLU A 608 -38.30 13.51 -8.79
CA GLU A 608 -37.95 12.35 -9.63
C GLU A 608 -38.74 11.09 -9.23
N PHE A 609 -38.94 10.88 -7.93
CA PHE A 609 -39.57 9.68 -7.39
C PHE A 609 -41.01 9.87 -6.88
N ASN A 610 -41.59 11.07 -7.02
CA ASN A 610 -43.02 11.30 -6.79
C ASN A 610 -43.85 10.65 -7.92
N ARG A 611 -44.14 9.36 -7.76
CA ARG A 611 -44.84 8.51 -8.74
C ARG A 611 -46.25 8.10 -8.30
N GLU A 612 -46.63 8.40 -7.07
CA GLU A 612 -47.91 8.00 -6.49
C GLU A 612 -48.94 9.14 -6.50
N PRO A 613 -50.25 8.82 -6.54
CA PRO A 613 -51.29 9.82 -6.38
C PRO A 613 -51.32 10.32 -4.92
N GLY A 614 -51.24 11.63 -4.74
CA GLY A 614 -51.31 12.28 -3.42
C GLY A 614 -51.71 13.75 -3.54
N GLU A 615 -51.83 14.45 -2.41
CA GLU A 615 -52.16 15.88 -2.39
C GLU A 615 -51.09 16.71 -3.12
N ILE A 616 -49.82 16.39 -2.88
CA ILE A 616 -48.68 16.99 -3.57
C ILE A 616 -48.28 16.08 -4.74
N THR A 617 -48.82 16.38 -5.91
CA THR A 617 -48.52 15.65 -7.15
C THR A 617 -47.21 16.11 -7.80
N ARG A 618 -46.66 15.28 -8.71
CA ARG A 618 -45.55 15.66 -9.58
C ARG A 618 -45.81 16.96 -10.36
N GLN A 619 -47.04 17.19 -10.81
CA GLN A 619 -47.45 18.42 -11.51
C GLN A 619 -47.35 19.66 -10.60
N SER A 620 -47.84 19.55 -9.36
CA SER A 620 -47.76 20.64 -8.39
C SER A 620 -46.30 20.95 -8.03
N THR A 621 -45.47 19.91 -7.86
CA THR A 621 -44.03 20.03 -7.61
C THR A 621 -43.32 20.72 -8.78
N HIS A 622 -43.63 20.36 -10.03
CA HIS A 622 -43.05 21.01 -11.21
C HIS A 622 -43.36 22.50 -11.28
N THR A 623 -44.57 22.90 -10.90
CA THR A 623 -44.95 24.33 -10.84
C THR A 623 -44.09 25.08 -9.82
N ILE A 624 -43.77 24.44 -8.69
CA ILE A 624 -42.86 24.99 -7.68
C ILE A 624 -41.42 25.08 -8.23
N LEU A 625 -40.94 24.05 -8.94
CA LEU A 625 -39.62 24.06 -9.58
C LEU A 625 -39.48 25.21 -10.60
N GLN A 626 -40.51 25.45 -11.42
CA GLN A 626 -40.53 26.57 -12.37
C GLN A 626 -40.47 27.92 -11.65
N ARG A 627 -41.17 28.07 -10.52
CA ARG A 627 -41.13 29.30 -9.70
C ARG A 627 -39.75 29.54 -9.08
N LEU A 628 -39.09 28.48 -8.62
CA LEU A 628 -37.74 28.55 -8.04
C LEU A 628 -36.64 28.76 -9.09
N GLY A 629 -36.93 28.45 -10.35
CA GLY A 629 -35.99 28.55 -11.47
C GLY A 629 -35.15 27.27 -11.61
N ILE A 630 -35.44 26.49 -12.65
CA ILE A 630 -34.78 25.20 -12.91
C ILE A 630 -33.26 25.36 -13.04
N ASP A 631 -32.79 26.38 -13.77
CA ASP A 631 -31.36 26.65 -13.95
C ASP A 631 -30.65 26.97 -12.62
N ALA A 632 -31.34 27.69 -11.72
CA ALA A 632 -30.81 28.01 -10.40
C ALA A 632 -30.68 26.74 -9.53
N LEU A 633 -31.67 25.85 -9.57
CA LEU A 633 -31.63 24.57 -8.86
C LEU A 633 -30.53 23.66 -9.39
N VAL A 634 -30.40 23.52 -10.71
CA VAL A 634 -29.32 22.75 -11.35
C VAL A 634 -27.95 23.34 -11.00
N GLY A 635 -27.81 24.66 -11.01
CA GLY A 635 -26.61 25.37 -10.58
C GLY A 635 -26.27 25.12 -9.11
N CYS A 636 -27.26 25.02 -8.23
CA CYS A 636 -27.05 24.67 -6.82
C CYS A 636 -26.48 23.25 -6.65
N VAL A 637 -27.07 22.27 -7.33
CA VAL A 637 -26.54 20.90 -7.32
C VAL A 637 -25.10 20.86 -7.85
N SER A 638 -24.78 21.63 -8.88
CA SER A 638 -23.41 21.74 -9.39
C SER A 638 -22.45 22.42 -8.40
N ARG A 639 -22.87 23.48 -7.71
CA ARG A 639 -22.04 24.21 -6.72
C ARG A 639 -21.69 23.35 -5.51
N LEU A 640 -22.59 22.47 -5.08
CA LEU A 640 -22.33 21.57 -3.95
C LEU A 640 -21.08 20.71 -4.16
N ARG A 641 -20.84 20.23 -5.39
CA ARG A 641 -19.63 19.49 -5.77
C ARG A 641 -18.36 20.30 -5.56
N GLU A 642 -18.46 21.61 -5.71
CA GLU A 642 -17.31 22.51 -5.63
C GLU A 642 -17.02 23.01 -4.20
N ASP A 643 -17.89 22.73 -3.22
CA ASP A 643 -17.73 23.10 -1.81
C ASP A 643 -16.54 22.35 -1.17
N ASP A 644 -15.70 23.06 -0.43
CA ASP A 644 -14.51 22.48 0.20
C ASP A 644 -14.86 21.37 1.19
N ARG A 645 -15.96 21.51 1.95
CA ARG A 645 -16.43 20.48 2.90
C ARG A 645 -16.84 19.19 2.19
N PHE A 646 -17.23 19.29 0.91
CA PHE A 646 -17.61 18.16 0.08
C PHE A 646 -16.37 17.51 -0.58
N LYS A 647 -15.41 18.33 -1.04
CA LYS A 647 -14.18 17.88 -1.71
C LYS A 647 -13.19 17.17 -0.79
N THR A 648 -13.12 17.58 0.47
CA THR A 648 -12.16 17.03 1.44
C THR A 648 -12.53 15.62 1.91
N VAL A 649 -13.78 15.18 1.68
CA VAL A 649 -14.25 13.85 2.08
C VAL A 649 -13.80 12.82 1.06
N GLY A 650 -12.99 11.85 1.53
CA GLY A 650 -12.51 10.70 0.76
C GLY A 650 -12.79 9.38 1.48
N PRO A 651 -12.45 8.24 0.86
CA PRO A 651 -12.64 6.91 1.47
C PRO A 651 -11.97 6.75 2.83
N ASP A 652 -10.80 7.39 3.00
CA ASP A 652 -9.96 7.26 4.19
C ASP A 652 -10.15 8.41 5.21
N THR A 653 -10.91 9.46 4.87
CA THR A 653 -11.07 10.64 5.74
C THR A 653 -12.41 11.34 5.48
N SER A 654 -13.27 11.41 6.48
CA SER A 654 -14.53 12.17 6.47
C SER A 654 -14.52 13.39 7.41
N VAL A 655 -13.45 13.58 8.18
CA VAL A 655 -13.34 14.68 9.15
C VAL A 655 -12.70 15.89 8.50
N TYR A 656 -13.47 16.98 8.43
CA TYR A 656 -13.02 18.28 8.01
C TYR A 656 -12.26 18.99 9.14
N THR A 657 -11.15 19.65 8.83
CA THR A 657 -10.34 20.37 9.83
C THR A 657 -10.78 21.83 9.88
N TYR A 658 -11.15 22.33 11.07
CA TYR A 658 -11.62 23.70 11.29
C TYR A 658 -10.82 24.42 12.40
N PRO A 659 -10.42 25.69 12.19
CA PRO A 659 -10.51 26.44 10.94
C PRO A 659 -9.61 25.83 9.86
N PRO A 660 -9.93 26.01 8.56
CA PRO A 660 -9.13 25.44 7.48
C PRO A 660 -7.66 25.88 7.57
N PRO A 661 -6.69 25.03 7.17
CA PRO A 661 -5.26 25.29 7.33
C PRO A 661 -4.78 26.63 6.75
N SER A 662 -5.47 27.14 5.73
CA SER A 662 -5.22 28.43 5.09
C SER A 662 -5.43 29.64 6.02
N LEU A 663 -6.22 29.50 7.09
CA LEU A 663 -6.54 30.57 8.04
C LEU A 663 -5.69 30.54 9.32
N VAL A 664 -4.90 29.49 9.55
CA VAL A 664 -4.09 29.29 10.76
C VAL A 664 -2.73 30.03 10.68
N ALA A 665 -2.40 30.62 9.53
CA ALA A 665 -1.11 31.25 9.23
C ALA A 665 -0.87 32.64 9.88
N ALA A 666 -1.23 32.84 11.15
CA ALA A 666 -0.84 34.04 11.91
C ALA A 666 0.40 33.73 12.80
N PRO A 667 1.56 34.36 12.57
CA PRO A 667 2.76 34.10 13.36
C PRO A 667 2.61 34.66 14.78
N GLY A 668 2.69 33.79 15.80
CA GLY A 668 2.83 34.20 17.22
C GLY A 668 1.80 33.65 18.22
N GLN A 669 0.80 32.88 17.79
CA GLN A 669 -0.10 32.16 18.70
C GLN A 669 0.34 30.69 18.84
N GLN A 670 0.31 30.14 20.06
CA GLN A 670 0.49 28.70 20.28
C GLN A 670 -0.53 27.94 19.41
N PRO A 671 -0.13 26.86 18.72
CA PRO A 671 -1.07 26.09 17.90
C PRO A 671 -2.14 25.53 18.83
N LYS A 672 -3.36 26.09 18.77
CA LYS A 672 -4.55 25.40 19.27
C LYS A 672 -4.67 24.13 18.44
N GLU A 673 -4.91 22.98 19.09
CA GLU A 673 -5.25 21.76 18.35
C GLU A 673 -6.42 22.09 17.41
N PRO A 674 -6.33 21.74 16.11
CA PRO A 674 -7.40 22.04 15.18
C PRO A 674 -8.66 21.26 15.58
N GLU A 675 -9.80 21.94 15.63
CA GLU A 675 -11.09 21.30 15.84
C GLU A 675 -11.44 20.47 14.58
N GLY A 676 -12.12 19.35 14.77
CA GLY A 676 -12.69 18.59 13.66
C GLY A 676 -14.18 18.89 13.46
N GLU A 677 -14.68 18.66 12.25
CA GLU A 677 -16.11 18.69 11.92
C GLU A 677 -16.46 17.54 10.97
N ILE A 678 -17.62 16.91 11.17
CA ILE A 678 -18.20 15.96 10.20
C ILE A 678 -19.40 16.64 9.53
N TRP A 679 -19.34 16.76 8.21
CA TRP A 679 -20.40 17.31 7.37
C TRP A 679 -21.04 16.25 6.48
N PHE A 680 -20.22 15.38 5.89
CA PHE A 680 -20.65 14.30 5.02
C PHE A 680 -19.79 13.06 5.28
N ASP A 681 -20.37 11.88 5.12
CA ASP A 681 -19.62 10.63 5.08
C ASP A 681 -19.30 10.21 3.63
N TRP A 682 -18.28 9.37 3.45
CA TRP A 682 -17.89 8.91 2.11
C TRP A 682 -19.02 8.19 1.39
N ALA A 683 -19.83 7.39 2.09
CA ALA A 683 -20.92 6.68 1.46
C ALA A 683 -21.91 7.67 0.84
N PHE A 684 -22.35 8.72 1.55
CA PHE A 684 -23.21 9.77 0.98
C PHE A 684 -22.58 10.44 -0.25
N ILE A 685 -21.29 10.80 -0.18
CA ILE A 685 -20.58 11.43 -1.30
C ILE A 685 -20.55 10.53 -2.53
N ASP A 686 -20.28 9.24 -2.36
CA ASP A 686 -20.27 8.23 -3.43
C ASP A 686 -21.64 8.06 -4.09
N PHE A 687 -22.70 7.98 -3.27
CA PHE A 687 -24.09 7.97 -3.75
C PHE A 687 -24.43 9.24 -4.51
N TRP A 688 -24.07 10.40 -3.97
CA TRP A 688 -24.35 11.67 -4.61
C TRP A 688 -23.63 11.74 -5.97
N LYS A 689 -22.33 11.43 -6.03
CA LYS A 689 -21.53 11.42 -7.27
C LYS A 689 -22.11 10.47 -8.32
N SER A 690 -22.60 9.31 -7.89
CA SER A 690 -23.22 8.32 -8.76
C SER A 690 -24.56 8.77 -9.35
N ASN A 691 -25.28 9.65 -8.66
CA ASN A 691 -26.71 9.89 -8.90
C ASN A 691 -27.11 11.35 -9.20
N TYR A 692 -26.24 12.33 -8.95
CA TYR A 692 -26.62 13.75 -9.05
C TYR A 692 -27.06 14.18 -10.45
N PHE A 693 -26.50 13.56 -11.50
CA PHE A 693 -26.90 13.86 -12.88
C PHE A 693 -28.34 13.42 -13.18
N THR A 694 -28.80 12.32 -12.58
CA THR A 694 -30.19 11.87 -12.68
C THR A 694 -31.13 12.93 -12.11
N VAL A 695 -30.77 13.49 -10.95
CA VAL A 695 -31.53 14.58 -10.31
C VAL A 695 -31.51 15.85 -11.17
N GLN A 696 -30.34 16.26 -11.67
CA GLN A 696 -30.22 17.44 -12.54
C GLN A 696 -31.05 17.32 -13.81
N ARG A 697 -31.04 16.15 -14.44
CA ARG A 697 -31.88 15.88 -15.61
C ARG A 697 -33.35 15.90 -15.22
N GLY A 698 -33.71 15.22 -14.13
CA GLY A 698 -35.06 15.15 -13.60
C GLY A 698 -35.68 16.54 -13.42
N LEU A 699 -34.97 17.47 -12.77
CA LEU A 699 -35.44 18.85 -12.53
C LEU A 699 -35.91 19.60 -13.79
N GLY A 700 -35.34 19.31 -14.97
CA GLY A 700 -35.71 19.93 -16.24
C GLY A 700 -36.76 19.15 -17.06
N MET A 701 -37.19 17.98 -16.60
CA MET A 701 -38.15 17.14 -17.34
C MET A 701 -39.60 17.52 -17.06
N GLU A 702 -40.44 17.40 -18.08
CA GLU A 702 -41.88 17.62 -17.97
C GLU A 702 -42.55 16.57 -17.04
N PRO A 703 -43.65 16.92 -16.34
CA PRO A 703 -44.34 16.04 -15.39
C PRO A 703 -44.87 14.73 -15.95
N ASP A 704 -45.10 14.64 -17.26
CA ASP A 704 -45.61 13.43 -17.92
C ASP A 704 -44.48 12.52 -18.44
N LYS A 705 -43.23 13.00 -18.42
CA LYS A 705 -42.05 12.23 -18.85
C LYS A 705 -41.28 11.76 -17.63
N LEU A 706 -41.19 10.45 -17.46
CA LEU A 706 -40.30 9.84 -16.48
C LEU A 706 -38.88 9.78 -17.06
N SER A 707 -37.88 10.03 -16.22
CA SER A 707 -36.52 9.63 -16.52
C SER A 707 -36.49 8.13 -16.80
N THR A 708 -35.98 7.71 -17.95
CA THR A 708 -35.73 6.28 -18.17
C THR A 708 -34.69 5.82 -17.17
N SER A 709 -35.13 5.07 -16.15
CA SER A 709 -34.32 4.51 -15.06
C SER A 709 -33.57 3.24 -15.48
N SER A 710 -33.18 3.12 -16.75
CA SER A 710 -32.38 1.99 -17.24
C SER A 710 -30.92 2.40 -17.35
N ALA A 711 -30.16 2.11 -16.30
CA ALA A 711 -28.74 1.75 -16.32
C ALA A 711 -27.86 2.51 -17.32
N GLN A 712 -27.37 3.68 -16.92
CA GLN A 712 -26.04 4.17 -17.28
C GLN A 712 -25.74 5.32 -16.34
N SER A 713 -24.98 5.03 -15.27
CA SER A 713 -24.46 6.08 -14.38
C SER A 713 -23.74 7.14 -15.22
N ALA A 714 -23.71 8.39 -14.76
CA ALA A 714 -22.96 9.44 -15.45
C ALA A 714 -21.47 9.05 -15.62
N GLU A 715 -20.94 8.24 -14.69
CA GLU A 715 -19.65 7.57 -14.83
C GLU A 715 -19.65 6.55 -15.96
N THR A 716 -20.69 5.74 -16.15
CA THR A 716 -20.80 4.85 -17.31
C THR A 716 -20.96 5.65 -18.60
N ILE A 717 -21.59 6.83 -18.62
CA ILE A 717 -21.67 7.68 -19.83
C ILE A 717 -20.32 8.34 -20.11
N MET A 718 -19.64 8.87 -19.09
CA MET A 718 -18.29 9.44 -19.22
C MET A 718 -17.26 8.35 -19.54
N LEU A 719 -17.35 7.18 -18.92
CA LEU A 719 -16.53 5.99 -19.18
C LEU A 719 -16.88 5.40 -20.54
N ILE A 720 -18.13 5.34 -20.96
CA ILE A 720 -18.49 4.95 -22.33
C ILE A 720 -17.97 6.01 -23.30
N SER A 721 -17.99 7.31 -22.98
CA SER A 721 -17.43 8.34 -23.86
C SER A 721 -15.91 8.26 -23.92
N SER A 722 -15.23 8.01 -22.79
CA SER A 722 -13.77 7.90 -22.71
C SER A 722 -13.29 6.57 -23.26
N LEU A 723 -14.02 5.48 -23.03
CA LEU A 723 -13.79 4.17 -23.67
C LEU A 723 -14.13 4.23 -25.14
N ARG A 724 -15.18 4.94 -25.59
CA ARG A 724 -15.44 5.15 -27.03
C ARG A 724 -14.35 6.00 -27.66
N GLU A 725 -13.84 7.01 -26.96
CA GLU A 725 -12.74 7.84 -27.43
C GLU A 725 -11.42 7.07 -27.43
N THR A 726 -11.19 6.21 -26.43
CA THR A 726 -10.06 5.29 -26.36
C THR A 726 -10.17 4.22 -27.42
N ILE A 727 -11.34 3.62 -27.65
CA ILE A 727 -11.62 2.68 -28.74
C ILE A 727 -11.44 3.39 -30.08
N ARG A 728 -11.83 4.66 -30.22
CA ARG A 728 -11.63 5.44 -31.45
C ARG A 728 -10.15 5.70 -31.70
N LYS A 729 -9.40 6.15 -30.68
CA LYS A 729 -7.94 6.31 -30.74
C LYS A 729 -7.24 4.99 -31.02
N GLN A 730 -7.60 3.93 -30.31
CA GLN A 730 -7.08 2.58 -30.53
C GLN A 730 -7.51 2.02 -31.88
N SER A 731 -8.67 2.37 -32.43
CA SER A 731 -9.09 1.96 -33.77
C SER A 731 -8.36 2.74 -34.86
N GLU A 732 -8.07 4.03 -34.63
CA GLU A 732 -7.21 4.84 -35.49
C GLU A 732 -5.76 4.35 -35.43
N GLU A 733 -5.29 3.95 -34.25
CA GLU A 733 -3.95 3.40 -34.01
C GLU A 733 -3.84 1.97 -34.54
N ILE A 734 -4.88 1.13 -34.42
CA ILE A 734 -4.99 -0.18 -35.07
C ILE A 734 -5.06 0.00 -36.59
N ALA A 735 -5.78 1.00 -37.11
CA ALA A 735 -5.82 1.27 -38.55
C ALA A 735 -4.47 1.80 -39.06
N ALA A 736 -3.77 2.63 -38.29
CA ALA A 736 -2.44 3.13 -38.59
C ALA A 736 -1.38 2.02 -38.49
N LEU A 737 -1.45 1.18 -37.46
CA LEU A 737 -0.63 -0.01 -37.28
C LEU A 737 -0.96 -1.05 -38.34
N GLN A 738 -2.22 -1.24 -38.76
CA GLN A 738 -2.59 -2.10 -39.87
C GLN A 738 -2.12 -1.53 -41.21
N ALA A 739 -2.14 -0.21 -41.41
CA ALA A 739 -1.57 0.42 -42.59
C ALA A 739 -0.03 0.30 -42.61
N GLN A 740 0.63 0.46 -41.46
CA GLN A 740 2.06 0.16 -41.29
C GLN A 740 2.35 -1.34 -41.45
N LEU A 741 1.47 -2.23 -40.99
CA LEU A 741 1.58 -3.67 -41.15
C LEU A 741 1.31 -4.09 -42.59
N LYS A 742 0.49 -3.35 -43.35
CA LYS A 742 0.27 -3.53 -44.78
C LYS A 742 1.44 -3.00 -45.62
N ALA A 743 2.07 -1.92 -45.17
CA ALA A 743 3.30 -1.37 -45.75
C ALA A 743 4.53 -2.23 -45.40
N SER A 744 4.56 -2.86 -44.22
CA SER A 744 5.54 -3.88 -43.85
C SER A 744 5.17 -5.27 -44.41
N SER A 745 3.91 -5.58 -44.71
CA SER A 745 3.54 -6.87 -45.34
C SER A 745 3.99 -6.94 -46.79
N SER A 746 4.11 -5.82 -47.50
CA SER A 746 4.81 -5.80 -48.80
C SER A 746 6.29 -6.18 -48.68
N SER A 747 6.94 -5.99 -47.52
CA SER A 747 8.26 -6.56 -47.24
C SER A 747 8.19 -8.01 -46.71
N SER A 748 7.06 -8.42 -46.12
CA SER A 748 6.83 -9.78 -45.65
C SER A 748 6.57 -10.78 -46.79
N ASP A 749 6.00 -10.34 -47.92
CA ASP A 749 5.85 -11.20 -49.11
C ASP A 749 7.21 -11.49 -49.76
N GLU A 750 8.14 -10.52 -49.74
CA GLU A 750 9.53 -10.75 -50.14
C GLU A 750 10.26 -11.67 -49.14
N VAL A 751 10.10 -11.44 -47.84
CA VAL A 751 10.69 -12.30 -46.79
C VAL A 751 10.10 -13.71 -46.78
N ALA A 752 8.80 -13.89 -47.07
CA ALA A 752 8.19 -15.22 -47.19
C ALA A 752 8.70 -15.96 -48.42
N SER A 753 8.88 -15.28 -49.55
CA SER A 753 9.48 -15.87 -50.75
C SER A 753 10.94 -16.28 -50.52
N LEU A 754 11.73 -15.42 -49.85
CA LEU A 754 13.12 -15.68 -49.50
C LEU A 754 13.26 -16.76 -48.43
N THR A 755 12.37 -16.80 -47.43
CA THR A 755 12.36 -17.85 -46.40
C THR A 755 11.98 -19.21 -46.98
N THR A 756 11.05 -19.23 -47.94
CA THR A 756 10.69 -20.46 -48.66
C THR A 756 11.87 -20.94 -49.52
N GLN A 757 12.56 -20.03 -50.23
CA GLN A 757 13.78 -20.36 -50.99
C GLN A 757 14.93 -20.84 -50.08
N LEU A 758 15.13 -20.19 -48.92
CA LEU A 758 16.18 -20.55 -47.97
C LEU A 758 15.90 -21.90 -47.31
N SER A 759 14.62 -22.21 -47.01
CA SER A 759 14.23 -23.52 -46.46
C SER A 759 14.36 -24.65 -47.50
N ALA A 760 14.07 -24.37 -48.77
CA ALA A 760 14.29 -25.31 -49.88
C ALA A 760 15.79 -25.56 -50.11
N GLN A 761 16.62 -24.51 -50.06
CA GLN A 761 18.08 -24.65 -50.12
C GLN A 761 18.63 -25.40 -48.90
N ALA A 762 18.13 -25.13 -47.69
CA ALA A 762 18.57 -25.84 -46.48
C ALA A 762 18.22 -27.33 -46.55
N ALA A 763 17.02 -27.69 -47.04
CA ALA A 763 16.65 -29.08 -47.27
C ALA A 763 17.52 -29.74 -48.33
N GLN A 764 17.89 -29.02 -49.40
CA GLN A 764 18.81 -29.50 -50.42
C GLN A 764 20.24 -29.70 -49.87
N VAL A 765 20.72 -28.81 -49.01
CA VAL A 765 22.04 -28.94 -48.34
C VAL A 765 22.05 -30.13 -47.38
N VAL A 766 20.96 -30.37 -46.65
CA VAL A 766 20.84 -31.56 -45.77
C VAL A 766 20.82 -32.84 -46.60
N ALA A 767 20.06 -32.89 -47.70
CA ALA A 767 20.05 -34.04 -48.60
C ALA A 767 21.42 -34.28 -49.27
N GLN A 768 22.13 -33.21 -49.64
CA GLN A 768 23.51 -33.29 -50.14
C GLN A 768 24.48 -33.78 -49.06
N ALA A 769 24.36 -33.32 -47.81
CA ALA A 769 25.18 -33.78 -46.70
C ALA A 769 24.97 -35.27 -46.39
N GLU A 770 23.73 -35.77 -46.46
CA GLU A 770 23.43 -37.21 -46.33
C GLU A 770 24.03 -38.01 -47.50
N THR A 771 23.98 -37.47 -48.72
CA THR A 771 24.57 -38.11 -49.90
C THR A 771 26.10 -38.13 -49.80
N ILE A 772 26.72 -37.04 -49.36
CA ILE A 772 28.17 -36.96 -49.06
C ILE A 772 28.52 -37.96 -47.95
N GLY A 773 27.69 -38.10 -46.91
CA GLY A 773 27.89 -39.08 -45.85
C GLY A 773 27.87 -40.53 -46.38
N LYS A 774 26.97 -40.85 -47.31
CA LYS A 774 26.95 -42.16 -47.97
C LYS A 774 28.17 -42.38 -48.87
N LEU A 775 28.51 -41.39 -49.70
CA LEU A 775 29.67 -41.46 -50.59
C LEU A 775 31.00 -41.57 -49.81
N ASN A 776 31.15 -40.85 -48.71
CA ASN A 776 32.32 -40.98 -47.84
C ASN A 776 32.42 -42.38 -47.23
N LYS A 777 31.30 -42.98 -46.83
CA LYS A 777 31.30 -44.36 -46.33
C LYS A 777 31.67 -45.36 -47.43
N GLU A 778 31.16 -45.18 -48.64
CA GLU A 778 31.55 -45.99 -49.80
C GLU A 778 33.04 -45.79 -50.16
N LEU A 779 33.57 -44.57 -50.01
CA LEU A 779 34.97 -44.25 -50.24
C LEU A 779 35.87 -44.88 -49.17
N ASP A 780 35.47 -44.87 -47.90
CA ASP A 780 36.20 -45.53 -46.81
C ASP A 780 36.20 -47.05 -47.02
N GLU A 781 35.06 -47.65 -47.38
CA GLU A 781 34.97 -49.08 -47.71
C GLU A 781 35.81 -49.45 -48.94
N ALA A 782 35.89 -48.57 -49.94
CA ALA A 782 36.75 -48.77 -51.11
C ALA A 782 38.24 -48.63 -50.75
N ASN A 783 38.61 -47.62 -49.95
CA ASN A 783 39.98 -47.41 -49.48
C ASN A 783 40.47 -48.56 -48.61
N ASP A 784 39.61 -49.13 -47.76
CA ASP A 784 39.97 -50.31 -46.98
C ASP A 784 40.20 -51.53 -47.86
N LYS A 785 39.41 -51.72 -48.93
CA LYS A 785 39.66 -52.76 -49.94
C LYS A 785 40.95 -52.52 -50.73
N VAL A 786 41.26 -51.27 -51.05
CA VAL A 786 42.55 -50.93 -51.70
C VAL A 786 43.70 -51.24 -50.77
N LYS A 787 43.63 -50.87 -49.48
CA LYS A 787 44.67 -51.20 -48.50
C LYS A 787 44.82 -52.71 -48.26
N GLU A 788 43.72 -53.44 -48.28
CA GLU A 788 43.74 -54.91 -48.19
C GLU A 788 44.39 -55.51 -49.45
N GLY A 789 44.04 -55.01 -50.64
CA GLY A 789 44.68 -55.38 -51.91
C GLY A 789 46.16 -55.00 -51.98
N GLU A 790 46.55 -53.82 -51.49
CA GLU A 790 47.95 -53.39 -51.39
C GLU A 790 48.75 -54.28 -50.44
N LYS A 791 48.16 -54.69 -49.30
CA LYS A 791 48.77 -55.69 -48.41
C LYS A 791 48.92 -57.05 -49.07
N GLU A 792 47.89 -57.53 -49.77
CA GLU A 792 47.98 -58.78 -50.52
C GLU A 792 49.05 -58.69 -51.62
N GLN A 793 49.20 -57.53 -52.27
CA GLN A 793 50.20 -57.28 -53.29
C GLN A 793 51.61 -57.15 -52.71
N GLU A 794 51.78 -56.53 -51.53
CA GLU A 794 53.04 -56.52 -50.77
C GLU A 794 53.41 -57.94 -50.32
N ASP A 795 52.45 -58.73 -49.80
CA ASP A 795 52.69 -60.14 -49.42
C ASP A 795 53.07 -60.98 -50.65
N VAL A 796 52.45 -60.75 -51.81
CA VAL A 796 52.82 -61.40 -53.07
C VAL A 796 54.19 -60.95 -53.56
N LEU A 797 54.55 -59.68 -53.39
CA LEU A 797 55.89 -59.16 -53.71
C LEU A 797 56.96 -59.79 -52.82
N VAL A 798 56.70 -59.95 -51.52
CA VAL A 798 57.59 -60.66 -50.59
C VAL A 798 57.72 -62.12 -50.99
N LEU A 799 56.63 -62.81 -51.34
CA LEU A 799 56.68 -64.18 -51.84
C LEU A 799 57.40 -64.29 -53.19
N LEU A 800 57.24 -63.31 -54.09
CA LEU A 800 57.98 -63.23 -55.34
C LEU A 800 59.47 -62.99 -55.11
N ASP A 801 59.84 -62.17 -54.13
CA ASP A 801 61.23 -61.92 -53.77
C ASP A 801 61.85 -63.14 -53.06
N GLU A 802 61.12 -63.83 -52.18
CA GLU A 802 61.55 -65.12 -51.62
C GLU A 802 61.70 -66.20 -52.71
N MET A 803 60.82 -66.21 -53.71
CA MET A 803 60.86 -67.15 -54.81
C MET A 803 61.95 -66.81 -55.84
N SER A 804 62.22 -65.52 -56.08
CA SER A 804 63.32 -65.05 -56.93
C SER A 804 64.67 -65.29 -56.26
N GLU A 805 64.78 -65.06 -54.94
CA GLU A 805 65.89 -65.46 -54.08
C GLU A 805 66.15 -66.96 -54.13
N LYS A 806 65.09 -67.77 -54.00
CA LYS A 806 65.17 -69.23 -54.10
C LYS A 806 65.58 -69.67 -55.50
N ARG A 807 65.00 -69.08 -56.57
CA ARG A 807 65.44 -69.31 -57.95
C ARG A 807 66.89 -68.90 -58.15
N ARG A 808 67.37 -67.81 -57.54
CA ARG A 808 68.78 -67.38 -57.60
C ARG A 808 69.69 -68.40 -56.90
N ARG A 809 69.30 -68.89 -55.71
CA ARG A 809 69.99 -69.96 -54.99
C ARG A 809 70.00 -71.28 -55.77
N ASP A 810 68.89 -71.64 -56.39
CA ASP A 810 68.76 -72.87 -57.17
C ASP A 810 69.52 -72.76 -58.51
N LYS A 811 69.46 -71.60 -59.21
CA LYS A 811 70.30 -71.30 -60.38
C LYS A 811 71.80 -71.32 -60.00
N ALA A 812 72.18 -70.82 -58.82
CA ALA A 812 73.56 -70.90 -58.33
C ALA A 812 73.99 -72.36 -58.07
N LYS A 813 73.15 -73.16 -57.41
CA LYS A 813 73.40 -74.60 -57.22
C LYS A 813 73.44 -75.38 -58.54
N MET A 814 72.61 -75.01 -59.52
CA MET A 814 72.60 -75.63 -60.85
C MET A 814 73.83 -75.24 -61.67
N ARG A 815 74.32 -74.00 -61.55
CA ARG A 815 75.63 -73.57 -62.09
C ARG A 815 76.78 -74.32 -61.41
N GLU A 816 76.71 -74.56 -60.11
CA GLU A 816 77.71 -75.34 -59.36
C GLU A 816 77.65 -76.86 -59.68
N ALA A 817 76.49 -77.35 -60.13
CA ALA A 817 76.25 -78.72 -60.59
C ALA A 817 76.45 -78.94 -62.10
N GLY A 818 76.90 -77.92 -62.85
CA GLY A 818 77.25 -78.04 -64.28
C GLY A 818 76.06 -78.09 -65.25
N MET A 819 74.91 -77.52 -64.89
CA MET A 819 73.68 -77.50 -65.70
C MET A 819 73.42 -76.10 -66.31
N ASP A 820 72.92 -76.07 -67.55
CA ASP A 820 72.69 -74.86 -68.36
C ASP A 820 71.42 -74.09 -67.91
N VAL A 821 71.48 -72.76 -67.82
CA VAL A 821 70.43 -71.92 -67.20
C VAL A 821 70.13 -70.68 -68.07
N SER A 822 68.87 -70.50 -68.50
CA SER A 822 68.44 -69.38 -69.36
C SER A 822 68.36 -68.02 -68.65
N GLU A 823 68.72 -66.97 -69.40
CA GLU A 823 68.60 -65.54 -69.08
C GLU A 823 67.63 -64.92 -70.09
N ASP A 824 66.44 -64.47 -69.67
CA ASP A 824 65.61 -63.56 -70.48
C ASP A 824 64.49 -62.89 -69.66
N GLU A 825 64.07 -61.74 -70.18
CA GLU A 825 63.02 -60.78 -69.78
C GLU A 825 63.42 -59.65 -68.81
N GLY A 826 64.06 -58.64 -69.40
CA GLY A 826 63.80 -57.24 -69.07
C GLY A 826 62.65 -56.68 -69.93
N GLY A 827 62.12 -55.53 -69.52
CA GLY A 827 61.17 -54.73 -70.29
C GLY A 827 61.25 -53.27 -69.84
N ASP A 828 61.90 -52.45 -70.66
CA ASP A 828 61.69 -51.01 -70.77
C ASP A 828 60.25 -50.74 -71.26
N ASP A 829 59.66 -49.60 -70.89
CA ASP A 829 58.98 -48.71 -71.84
C ASP A 829 58.63 -47.37 -71.17
N ASP A 830 59.22 -46.33 -71.75
CA ASP A 830 58.93 -44.90 -71.61
C ASP A 830 57.60 -44.52 -72.30
N ASP A 831 57.18 -43.28 -72.04
CA ASP A 831 56.33 -42.41 -72.88
C ASP A 831 54.80 -42.67 -73.01
N GLU A 832 53.99 -41.68 -72.59
CA GLU A 832 53.30 -40.74 -73.50
C GLU A 832 52.28 -39.86 -72.73
N ASP A 833 52.58 -38.56 -72.72
CA ASP A 833 51.78 -37.43 -73.19
C ASP A 833 50.38 -37.09 -72.65
N ASP A 834 50.32 -35.83 -72.20
CA ASP A 834 49.39 -34.75 -72.56
C ASP A 834 47.88 -35.02 -72.64
N GLU A 835 47.09 -34.27 -71.86
CA GLU A 835 46.23 -33.23 -72.44
C GLU A 835 45.65 -32.28 -71.38
N ASP A 836 45.44 -31.05 -71.87
CA ASP A 836 45.23 -29.78 -71.20
C ASP A 836 43.83 -29.53 -70.60
N ASN A 837 43.81 -28.57 -69.66
CA ASN A 837 42.79 -27.52 -69.38
C ASN A 837 41.28 -27.85 -69.41
N GLU A 838 40.62 -27.65 -68.26
CA GLU A 838 39.79 -26.46 -67.96
C GLU A 838 39.42 -26.38 -66.48
#